data_AF-A0A7L4RAA9-F1
#
_entry.id   AF-A0A7L4RAA9-F1
#
_cell.length_a   1.000
_cell.length_b   1.000
_cell.length_c   1.000
_cell.angle_alpha   90.00
_cell.angle_beta   90.00
_cell.angle_gamma   90.00
#
_symmetry.space_group_name_H-M   'P 1'
#
loop_
_entity.id
_entity.type
_entity.pdbx_description
1 polymer ?
#
loop_
_entity_poly.entity_id
_entity_poly.type
_entity_poly.pdbx_seq_one_letter_code
_entity_poly.pdbx_strand_id
1 'polypeptide(L)'
;MTSHKIMLLMLLALGIFSAFNVADYLYPEETNATVAYTNFTLEGTDYSIVKIANVDNFLLADDAPITDSAEMETILHSYYIKTYYPSDDDITELRDLIKTFNDSRNDGYDFKNKEEYSCRDEVLLSNGKITVSGEPVICRDNESCTKNAMLLFSVYGEGLGLGSATAIITPLMEFTPSSLRMDDLLANYTTMLDNMSQENVVSTLAYMEDTSGELETLSKKIEGTIFRTPRLNDSADRKACQLKCWAICPSFDLDQDAAQQIKEKATDLHSNLGPLSDYSAVAATIASNTATRMEQVKASNTATYYSDMFKPLNRTGQAAIGYATETLVHVQNKSLSQKLDDLKSLYVTIPEDIQARNFATMDADINQYKQLSADITNMSDSLITRYNATRDAKNTENSLMLVLQSKDLDSVSMKSLQLLQNQTDDLNAQFRDGLTLAQLQALEGNYSALTAKAQGLLKSESDTPASQVLLLFRGFARRVNTGIATVVEKTDMMPRESVPTSAALGGFSVLVFLSFASMALLLFLHIFSTTRFIIPRTGHILGAAFLVLLLLIFTFTAFMYLFLGKTATDASLPEFLADFSSKSSSSIVVDLRNASFADANAMTSCASSLADSFAKSNRDWTIYTLTDGKCAMDRKSGESSNSTVEECITAADADQSAFMLGYSETNQPPRFSIIYDNKAEILANTEYYDSCPLVALFS
;
A
#
# COMPACT_ATOMS: atom_id res chain seq x y z
N MET A 1 55.21 -9.92 -9.48
CA MET A 1 54.70 -10.95 -8.54
C MET A 1 54.43 -12.20 -9.33
N THR A 2 54.98 -13.35 -8.91
CA THR A 2 54.82 -14.64 -9.61
C THR A 2 53.35 -15.10 -9.58
N SER A 3 52.89 -15.75 -10.66
CA SER A 3 51.51 -16.23 -10.87
C SER A 3 50.91 -16.97 -9.67
N HIS A 4 51.72 -17.67 -8.88
CA HIS A 4 51.26 -18.37 -7.68
C HIS A 4 50.84 -17.44 -6.54
N LYS A 5 51.41 -16.23 -6.42
CA LYS A 5 51.00 -15.26 -5.40
C LYS A 5 49.64 -14.61 -5.71
N ILE A 6 49.27 -14.51 -6.99
CA ILE A 6 47.96 -13.98 -7.41
C ILE A 6 46.87 -15.04 -7.21
N MET A 7 47.17 -16.31 -7.49
CA MET A 7 46.25 -17.41 -7.23
C MET A 7 46.05 -17.63 -5.73
N LEU A 8 47.10 -17.51 -4.91
CA LEU A 8 46.99 -17.56 -3.45
C LEU A 8 46.19 -16.37 -2.91
N LEU A 9 46.34 -15.16 -3.48
CA LEU A 9 45.57 -13.98 -3.09
C LEU A 9 44.09 -14.07 -3.54
N MET A 10 43.79 -14.69 -4.69
CA MET A 10 42.41 -14.96 -5.13
C MET A 10 41.75 -16.06 -4.30
N LEU A 11 42.49 -17.11 -3.90
CA LEU A 11 41.98 -18.13 -2.97
C LEU A 11 41.79 -17.56 -1.56
N LEU A 12 42.68 -16.67 -1.10
CA LEU A 12 42.50 -15.93 0.16
C LEU A 12 41.29 -14.98 0.07
N ALA A 13 41.10 -14.31 -1.08
CA ALA A 13 39.96 -13.42 -1.29
C ALA A 13 38.65 -14.19 -1.39
N LEU A 14 38.62 -15.38 -2.02
CA LEU A 14 37.46 -16.27 -2.06
C LEU A 14 37.11 -16.83 -0.67
N GLY A 15 38.10 -17.08 0.19
CA GLY A 15 37.88 -17.48 1.59
C GLY A 15 37.31 -16.39 2.49
N ILE A 16 37.39 -15.10 2.11
CA ILE A 16 36.79 -13.99 2.86
C ILE A 16 35.30 -13.82 2.51
N PHE A 17 34.81 -14.42 1.41
CA PHE A 17 33.41 -14.31 0.98
C PHE A 17 32.50 -15.47 1.43
N SER A 18 33.01 -16.43 2.21
CA SER A 18 32.20 -17.54 2.76
C SER A 18 31.93 -17.45 4.27
N ALA A 19 32.34 -16.36 4.93
CA ALA A 19 32.10 -16.19 6.35
C ALA A 19 30.59 -15.98 6.62
N PHE A 20 30.04 -16.72 7.58
CA PHE A 20 28.66 -16.56 8.05
C PHE A 20 28.40 -15.12 8.50
N ASN A 21 27.57 -14.39 7.77
CA ASN A 21 27.21 -13.02 8.14
C ASN A 21 25.99 -13.02 9.08
N VAL A 22 26.23 -12.99 10.39
CA VAL A 22 25.17 -12.95 11.40
C VAL A 22 24.21 -11.77 11.20
N ALA A 23 24.66 -10.67 10.61
CA ALA A 23 23.82 -9.49 10.36
C ALA A 23 22.59 -9.81 9.49
N ASP A 24 22.70 -10.79 8.59
CA ASP A 24 21.60 -11.20 7.71
C ASP A 24 20.49 -11.93 8.48
N TYR A 25 20.78 -12.40 9.71
CA TYR A 25 19.89 -13.20 10.55
C TYR A 25 19.38 -12.44 11.78
N LEU A 26 19.71 -11.16 11.94
CA LEU A 26 19.23 -10.33 13.05
C LEU A 26 17.76 -9.96 12.84
N TYR A 27 16.98 -9.94 13.93
CA TYR A 27 15.67 -9.31 13.93
C TYR A 27 15.80 -7.78 13.75
N PRO A 28 14.79 -7.07 13.22
CA PRO A 28 14.85 -5.62 13.02
C PRO A 28 15.25 -4.83 14.29
N GLU A 29 14.77 -5.27 15.45
CA GLU A 29 15.07 -4.71 16.77
C GLU A 29 16.48 -5.06 17.30
N GLU A 30 17.17 -6.01 16.67
CA GLU A 30 18.50 -6.48 17.06
C GLU A 30 19.63 -5.82 16.25
N THR A 31 19.34 -4.76 15.49
CA THR A 31 20.33 -4.06 14.64
C THR A 31 21.56 -3.55 15.41
N ASN A 32 21.47 -3.40 16.74
CA ASN A 32 22.59 -3.04 17.62
C ASN A 32 22.93 -4.14 18.65
N ALA A 33 22.47 -5.38 18.45
CA ALA A 33 22.73 -6.46 19.37
C ALA A 33 24.22 -6.84 19.39
N THR A 34 24.75 -7.09 20.59
CA THR A 34 26.11 -7.62 20.73
C THR A 34 26.15 -9.06 20.20
N VAL A 35 27.02 -9.31 19.22
CA VAL A 35 27.31 -10.64 18.70
C VAL A 35 28.64 -11.12 19.28
N ALA A 36 28.63 -12.30 19.91
CA ALA A 36 29.83 -12.94 20.45
C ALA A 36 29.98 -14.35 19.89
N TYR A 37 31.22 -14.80 19.74
CA TYR A 37 31.54 -16.11 19.20
C TYR A 37 32.39 -16.88 20.20
N THR A 38 32.04 -18.14 20.44
CA THR A 38 32.87 -19.11 21.17
C THR A 38 33.35 -20.15 20.18
N ASN A 39 34.62 -20.03 19.76
CA ASN A 39 35.20 -20.87 18.74
C ASN A 39 35.93 -22.05 19.37
N PHE A 40 35.79 -23.25 18.80
CA PHE A 40 36.46 -24.46 19.27
C PHE A 40 36.64 -25.47 18.13
N THR A 41 37.62 -26.35 18.27
CA THR A 41 37.92 -27.37 17.24
C THR A 41 37.69 -28.78 17.82
N LEU A 42 36.91 -29.59 17.11
CA LEU A 42 36.69 -31.02 17.39
C LEU A 42 37.04 -31.84 16.13
N GLU A 43 37.85 -32.88 16.31
CA GLU A 43 38.25 -33.81 15.24
C GLU A 43 38.80 -33.17 13.94
N GLY A 44 39.31 -31.93 14.04
CA GLY A 44 39.87 -31.17 12.91
C GLY A 44 38.88 -30.27 12.17
N THR A 45 37.61 -30.22 12.61
CA THR A 45 36.59 -29.29 12.13
C THR A 45 36.47 -28.11 13.09
N ASP A 46 36.38 -26.89 12.55
CA ASP A 46 36.22 -25.67 13.34
C ASP A 46 34.74 -25.39 13.56
N TYR A 47 34.36 -25.28 14.83
CA TYR A 47 33.02 -24.98 15.28
C TYR A 47 32.95 -23.62 15.97
N SER A 48 31.79 -22.99 15.91
CA SER A 48 31.55 -21.72 16.60
C SER A 48 30.14 -21.66 17.17
N ILE A 49 30.01 -21.41 18.47
CA ILE A 49 28.72 -21.04 19.07
C ILE A 49 28.56 -19.53 18.95
N VAL A 50 27.49 -19.10 18.28
CA VAL A 50 27.18 -17.68 18.07
C VAL A 50 26.12 -17.24 19.06
N LYS A 51 26.48 -16.25 19.87
CA LYS A 51 25.59 -15.57 20.81
C LYS A 51 25.12 -14.24 20.25
N ILE A 52 23.81 -14.02 20.30
CA ILE A 52 23.18 -12.72 19.99
C ILE A 52 22.50 -12.25 21.26
N ALA A 53 22.85 -11.06 21.74
CA ALA A 53 22.35 -10.52 23.01
C ALA A 53 22.52 -11.50 24.20
N ASN A 54 23.68 -12.17 24.27
CA ASN A 54 24.04 -13.19 25.27
C ASN A 54 23.22 -14.49 25.25
N VAL A 55 22.41 -14.73 24.22
CA VAL A 55 21.68 -16.00 24.03
C VAL A 55 22.34 -16.82 22.92
N ASP A 56 22.52 -18.11 23.12
CA ASP A 56 23.05 -19.02 22.09
C ASP A 56 22.01 -19.19 20.97
N ASN A 57 22.39 -18.82 19.74
CA ASN A 57 21.48 -18.80 18.60
C ASN A 57 21.89 -19.76 17.48
N PHE A 58 23.19 -19.86 17.18
CA PHE A 58 23.71 -20.73 16.13
C PHE A 58 24.85 -21.59 16.65
N LEU A 59 24.93 -22.81 16.12
CA LEU A 59 26.14 -23.62 16.12
C LEU A 59 26.60 -23.74 14.66
N LEU A 60 27.81 -23.25 14.40
CA LEU A 60 28.41 -23.27 13.07
C LEU A 60 29.45 -24.39 12.98
N ALA A 61 29.54 -25.04 11.81
CA ALA A 61 30.65 -25.89 11.39
C ALA A 61 31.26 -25.30 10.12
N ASP A 62 32.55 -24.97 10.13
CA ASP A 62 33.27 -24.35 9.00
C ASP A 62 32.50 -23.13 8.41
N ASP A 63 32.03 -22.24 9.28
CA ASP A 63 31.21 -21.06 8.95
C ASP A 63 29.83 -21.35 8.32
N ALA A 64 29.29 -22.56 8.44
CA ALA A 64 27.93 -22.89 8.03
C ALA A 64 27.06 -23.27 9.24
N PRO A 65 25.81 -22.76 9.36
CA PRO A 65 24.94 -23.15 10.46
C PRO A 65 24.53 -24.62 10.32
N ILE A 66 24.70 -25.37 11.40
CA ILE A 66 24.16 -26.71 11.53
C ILE A 66 22.65 -26.60 11.69
N THR A 67 21.88 -27.49 11.07
CA THR A 67 20.41 -27.50 11.20
C THR A 67 19.85 -28.78 11.80
N ASP A 68 20.67 -29.83 11.92
CA ASP A 68 20.27 -31.07 12.58
C ASP A 68 20.47 -30.98 14.09
N SER A 69 19.37 -31.11 14.84
CA SER A 69 19.38 -31.04 16.31
C SER A 69 20.21 -32.16 16.94
N ALA A 70 20.24 -33.36 16.35
CA ALA A 70 21.00 -34.49 16.91
C ALA A 70 22.52 -34.29 16.71
N GLU A 71 22.90 -33.70 15.58
CA GLU A 71 24.27 -33.30 15.29
C GLU A 71 24.73 -32.21 16.29
N MET A 72 23.90 -31.18 16.52
CA MET A 72 24.21 -30.14 17.52
C MET A 72 24.42 -30.70 18.92
N GLU A 73 23.54 -31.61 19.35
CA GLU A 73 23.63 -32.26 20.67
C GLU A 73 24.94 -33.04 20.82
N THR A 74 25.33 -33.80 19.79
CA THR A 74 26.58 -34.57 19.77
C THR A 74 27.82 -33.67 19.85
N ILE A 75 27.82 -32.57 19.11
CA ILE A 75 28.94 -31.61 19.08
C ILE A 75 29.06 -30.87 20.42
N LEU A 76 27.94 -30.37 20.97
CA LEU A 76 27.94 -29.67 22.25
C LEU A 76 28.30 -30.59 23.41
N HIS A 77 27.83 -31.84 23.40
CA HIS A 77 28.25 -32.86 24.36
C HIS A 77 29.78 -33.05 24.31
N SER A 78 30.33 -33.25 23.12
CA SER A 78 31.77 -33.47 22.92
C SER A 78 32.61 -32.25 23.34
N TYR A 79 32.13 -31.05 23.02
CA TYR A 79 32.77 -29.80 23.44
C TYR A 79 32.74 -29.64 24.97
N TYR A 80 31.57 -29.81 25.60
CA TYR A 80 31.45 -29.63 27.04
C TYR A 80 32.17 -30.70 27.86
N ILE A 81 32.21 -31.96 27.38
CA ILE A 81 33.07 -32.98 27.98
C ILE A 81 34.54 -32.54 27.93
N LYS A 82 35.02 -32.08 26.77
CA LYS A 82 36.43 -31.65 26.62
C LYS A 82 36.78 -30.43 27.47
N THR A 83 35.82 -29.54 27.73
CA THR A 83 36.06 -28.24 28.38
C THR A 83 35.76 -28.25 29.88
N TYR A 84 34.74 -28.96 30.34
CA TYR A 84 34.22 -28.87 31.71
C TYR A 84 34.34 -30.15 32.52
N TYR A 85 34.59 -31.31 31.89
CA TYR A 85 34.76 -32.56 32.63
C TYR A 85 36.01 -32.46 33.54
N PRO A 86 35.95 -32.95 34.80
CA PRO A 86 37.07 -32.82 35.73
C PRO A 86 38.30 -33.54 35.20
N SER A 87 39.49 -32.98 35.43
CA SER A 87 40.72 -33.66 35.04
C SER A 87 40.99 -34.88 35.93
N ASP A 88 41.79 -35.83 35.44
CA ASP A 88 42.22 -36.97 36.26
C ASP A 88 42.95 -36.52 37.53
N ASP A 89 43.67 -35.40 37.47
CA ASP A 89 44.35 -34.78 38.61
C ASP A 89 43.34 -34.25 39.64
N ASP A 90 42.26 -33.59 39.21
CA ASP A 90 41.19 -33.12 40.11
C ASP A 90 40.51 -34.26 40.86
N ILE A 91 40.24 -35.36 40.16
CA ILE A 91 39.63 -36.55 40.75
C ILE A 91 40.62 -37.26 41.68
N THR A 92 41.90 -37.29 41.33
CA THR A 92 42.94 -37.87 42.19
C THR A 92 43.11 -37.05 43.47
N GLU A 93 43.13 -35.73 43.38
CA GLU A 93 43.18 -34.84 44.54
C GLU A 93 41.97 -35.09 45.47
N LEU A 94 40.76 -35.20 44.93
CA LEU A 94 39.58 -35.52 45.74
C LEU A 94 39.68 -36.90 46.41
N ARG A 95 40.19 -37.93 45.71
CA ARG A 95 40.46 -39.25 46.31
C ARG A 95 41.50 -39.18 47.42
N ASP A 96 42.57 -38.40 47.22
CA ASP A 96 43.64 -38.23 48.21
C ASP A 96 43.14 -37.51 49.45
N LEU A 97 42.25 -36.52 49.31
CA LEU A 97 41.59 -35.85 50.44
C LEU A 97 40.70 -36.82 51.24
N ILE A 98 39.88 -37.63 50.55
CA ILE A 98 39.05 -38.68 51.18
C ILE A 98 39.93 -39.69 51.92
N LYS A 99 41.02 -40.13 51.29
CA LYS A 99 41.98 -41.05 51.88
C LYS A 99 42.67 -40.43 53.10
N THR A 100 43.12 -39.19 53.01
CA THR A 100 43.77 -38.46 54.11
C THR A 100 42.83 -38.35 55.31
N PHE A 101 41.58 -37.95 55.07
CA PHE A 101 40.56 -37.91 56.11
C PHE A 101 40.34 -39.30 56.74
N ASN A 102 40.21 -40.35 55.92
CA ASN A 102 39.99 -41.71 56.42
C ASN A 102 41.21 -42.28 57.18
N ASP A 103 42.43 -41.97 56.74
CA ASP A 103 43.68 -42.39 57.39
C ASP A 103 43.85 -41.69 58.75
N SER A 104 43.40 -40.43 58.89
CA SER A 104 43.45 -39.65 60.14
C SER A 104 42.72 -40.34 61.30
N ARG A 105 41.79 -41.25 60.99
CA ARG A 105 41.03 -42.05 61.97
C ARG A 105 41.91 -42.92 62.87
N ASN A 106 43.12 -43.27 62.42
CA ASN A 106 44.07 -44.08 63.18
C ASN A 106 45.54 -43.64 63.03
N ASP A 107 45.76 -42.37 62.70
CA ASP A 107 47.11 -41.77 62.60
C ASP A 107 47.42 -40.83 63.78
N GLY A 108 46.84 -41.14 64.96
CA GLY A 108 47.01 -40.33 66.15
C GLY A 108 48.44 -40.35 66.70
N TYR A 109 48.81 -39.25 67.36
CA TYR A 109 50.16 -39.03 67.88
C TYR A 109 50.55 -40.02 68.99
N ASP A 110 49.60 -40.34 69.88
CA ASP A 110 49.89 -41.09 71.10
C ASP A 110 49.72 -42.61 70.95
N PHE A 111 48.84 -43.07 70.06
CA PHE A 111 48.42 -44.48 69.99
C PHE A 111 48.17 -45.00 68.57
N LYS A 112 49.07 -44.70 67.63
CA LYS A 112 48.95 -45.05 66.20
C LYS A 112 48.42 -46.47 65.94
N ASN A 113 47.41 -46.58 65.09
CA ASN A 113 46.66 -47.79 64.74
C ASN A 113 45.77 -48.38 65.86
N LYS A 114 45.52 -47.63 66.94
CA LYS A 114 44.68 -48.08 68.07
C LYS A 114 43.58 -47.09 68.44
N GLU A 115 43.35 -46.08 67.62
CA GLU A 115 42.43 -44.98 67.90
C GLU A 115 41.00 -45.36 67.53
N GLU A 116 40.50 -45.03 66.36
CA GLU A 116 39.08 -45.24 66.07
C GLU A 116 38.69 -46.70 65.85
N TYR A 117 39.39 -47.45 65.00
CA TYR A 117 38.95 -48.82 64.69
C TYR A 117 39.14 -49.78 65.87
N SER A 118 40.21 -49.62 66.65
CA SER A 118 40.39 -50.41 67.88
C SER A 118 39.41 -49.97 68.96
N CYS A 119 39.16 -48.67 69.14
CA CYS A 119 38.12 -48.17 70.05
C CYS A 119 36.76 -48.76 69.71
N ARG A 120 36.42 -48.81 68.42
CA ARG A 120 35.16 -49.37 67.94
C ARG A 120 35.06 -50.86 68.23
N ASP A 121 36.14 -51.60 68.06
CA ASP A 121 36.20 -53.02 68.40
C ASP A 121 36.08 -53.27 69.91
N GLU A 122 36.62 -52.39 70.74
CA GLU A 122 36.55 -52.50 72.21
C GLU A 122 35.21 -52.04 72.78
N VAL A 123 34.67 -50.92 72.29
CA VAL A 123 33.44 -50.29 72.80
C VAL A 123 32.19 -50.76 72.06
N LEU A 124 32.24 -50.92 70.75
CA LEU A 124 31.07 -51.35 69.95
C LEU A 124 31.08 -52.84 69.64
N LEU A 125 32.15 -53.56 69.98
CA LEU A 125 32.32 -54.97 69.63
C LEU A 125 32.16 -55.20 68.12
N SER A 126 32.56 -54.21 67.31
CA SER A 126 32.26 -54.14 65.87
C SER A 126 32.84 -55.27 65.04
N ASN A 127 33.90 -55.93 65.53
CA ASN A 127 34.48 -57.12 64.88
C ASN A 127 33.62 -58.38 64.98
N GLY A 128 32.47 -58.32 65.67
CA GLY A 128 31.52 -59.42 65.77
C GLY A 128 32.06 -60.68 66.47
N LYS A 129 33.19 -60.56 67.18
CA LYS A 129 33.80 -61.69 67.91
C LYS A 129 32.95 -62.15 69.09
N ILE A 130 32.12 -61.26 69.64
CA ILE A 130 31.23 -61.57 70.76
C ILE A 130 29.81 -61.73 70.22
N THR A 131 29.27 -62.94 70.35
CA THR A 131 27.91 -63.27 69.93
C THR A 131 27.04 -63.66 71.12
N VAL A 132 25.79 -63.20 71.15
CA VAL A 132 24.78 -63.67 72.10
C VAL A 132 23.68 -64.37 71.29
N SER A 133 23.42 -65.64 71.60
CA SER A 133 22.46 -66.48 70.85
C SER A 133 22.78 -66.64 69.36
N GLY A 134 24.08 -66.62 68.99
CA GLY A 134 24.54 -66.80 67.61
C GLY A 134 24.58 -65.53 66.77
N GLU A 135 24.11 -64.40 67.30
CA GLU A 135 24.17 -63.09 66.62
C GLU A 135 25.27 -62.20 67.22
N PRO A 136 26.08 -61.51 66.39
CA PRO A 136 27.05 -60.52 66.86
C PRO A 136 26.39 -59.41 67.67
N VAL A 137 26.94 -59.08 68.83
CA VAL A 137 26.43 -57.97 69.66
C VAL A 137 27.04 -56.66 69.18
N ILE A 138 26.44 -56.08 68.14
CA ILE A 138 26.82 -54.76 67.62
C ILE A 138 25.72 -53.78 68.01
N CYS A 139 26.05 -52.71 68.73
CA CYS A 139 25.09 -51.68 69.11
C CYS A 139 24.51 -51.01 67.85
N ARG A 140 23.24 -51.20 67.54
CA ARG A 140 22.55 -50.57 66.39
C ARG A 140 21.19 -50.00 66.78
N ASP A 141 20.59 -50.54 67.82
CA ASP A 141 19.30 -50.19 68.38
C ASP A 141 19.36 -50.28 69.91
N ASN A 142 18.32 -49.82 70.59
CA ASN A 142 18.30 -49.77 72.05
C ASN A 142 18.53 -51.16 72.71
N GLU A 143 18.08 -52.25 72.08
CA GLU A 143 18.23 -53.60 72.62
C GLU A 143 19.68 -54.10 72.52
N SER A 144 20.26 -54.02 71.32
CA SER A 144 21.65 -54.40 71.05
C SER A 144 22.65 -53.51 71.81
N CYS A 145 22.37 -52.21 71.93
CA CYS A 145 23.18 -51.29 72.75
C CYS A 145 23.04 -51.59 74.25
N THR A 146 21.89 -52.08 74.72
CA THR A 146 21.75 -52.54 76.12
C THR A 146 22.61 -53.78 76.37
N LYS A 147 22.59 -54.76 75.46
CA LYS A 147 23.44 -55.96 75.55
C LYS A 147 24.93 -55.58 75.53
N ASN A 148 25.33 -54.67 74.66
CA ASN A 148 26.69 -54.16 74.58
C ASN A 148 27.10 -53.40 75.86
N ALA A 149 26.23 -52.51 76.36
CA ALA A 149 26.43 -51.79 77.61
C ALA A 149 26.62 -52.74 78.82
N MET A 150 25.86 -53.84 78.90
CA MET A 150 26.04 -54.84 79.95
C MET A 150 27.40 -55.54 79.87
N LEU A 151 27.87 -55.84 78.65
CA LEU A 151 29.19 -56.43 78.42
C LEU A 151 30.31 -55.45 78.81
N LEU A 152 30.26 -54.21 78.34
CA LEU A 152 31.22 -53.18 78.73
C LEU A 152 31.24 -52.93 80.22
N PHE A 153 30.06 -52.88 80.85
CA PHE A 153 29.95 -52.72 82.30
C PHE A 153 30.58 -53.89 83.05
N SER A 154 30.46 -55.13 82.55
CA SER A 154 31.09 -56.29 83.18
C SER A 154 32.62 -56.26 83.12
N VAL A 155 33.20 -55.60 82.11
CA VAL A 155 34.65 -55.51 81.92
C VAL A 155 35.24 -54.28 82.62
N TYR A 156 34.59 -53.12 82.51
CA TYR A 156 35.14 -51.84 82.96
C TYR A 156 34.35 -51.18 84.10
N GLY A 157 33.12 -51.63 84.37
CA GLY A 157 32.17 -50.91 85.25
C GLY A 157 32.66 -50.67 86.68
N GLU A 158 33.28 -51.68 87.30
CA GLU A 158 33.83 -51.56 88.66
C GLU A 158 35.05 -50.63 88.70
N GLY A 159 35.94 -50.71 87.70
CA GLY A 159 37.15 -49.89 87.61
C GLY A 159 36.88 -48.42 87.26
N LEU A 160 35.75 -48.14 86.61
CA LEU A 160 35.33 -46.80 86.20
C LEU A 160 34.33 -46.14 87.17
N GLY A 161 33.91 -46.83 88.24
CA GLY A 161 32.94 -46.32 89.20
C GLY A 161 31.53 -46.16 88.63
N LEU A 162 31.17 -46.93 87.61
CA LEU A 162 29.85 -46.89 86.99
C LEU A 162 28.83 -47.54 87.91
N GLY A 163 27.75 -46.83 88.25
CA GLY A 163 26.69 -47.38 89.11
C GLY A 163 25.75 -48.37 88.43
N SER A 164 25.72 -48.40 87.08
CA SER A 164 24.86 -49.28 86.28
C SER A 164 25.31 -49.31 84.82
N ALA A 165 25.06 -50.42 84.13
CA ALA A 165 25.21 -50.54 82.68
C ALA A 165 24.34 -49.53 81.91
N THR A 166 23.21 -49.09 82.48
CA THR A 166 22.33 -48.10 81.84
C THR A 166 23.00 -46.76 81.56
N ALA A 167 24.04 -46.40 82.32
CA ALA A 167 24.81 -45.18 82.08
C ALA A 167 25.59 -45.21 80.76
N ILE A 168 25.87 -46.40 80.22
CA ILE A 168 26.65 -46.64 78.99
C ILE A 168 25.78 -46.59 77.72
N ILE A 169 24.46 -46.82 77.84
CA ILE A 169 23.56 -46.97 76.69
C ILE A 169 23.48 -45.69 75.85
N THR A 170 23.24 -44.53 76.46
CA THR A 170 23.13 -43.26 75.71
C THR A 170 24.43 -42.91 74.97
N PRO A 171 25.62 -42.93 75.62
CA PRO A 171 26.87 -42.71 74.91
C PRO A 171 27.13 -43.69 73.76
N LEU A 172 26.77 -44.97 73.92
CA LEU A 172 26.86 -45.96 72.82
C LEU A 172 25.94 -45.60 71.65
N MET A 173 24.71 -45.18 71.95
CA MET A 173 23.74 -44.77 70.94
C MET A 173 24.11 -43.46 70.23
N GLU A 174 24.92 -42.60 70.82
CA GLU A 174 25.43 -41.39 70.16
C GLU A 174 26.67 -41.68 69.31
N PHE A 175 27.57 -42.53 69.82
CA PHE A 175 28.82 -42.89 69.17
C PHE A 175 28.61 -43.79 67.95
N THR A 176 27.79 -44.83 68.08
CA THR A 176 27.67 -45.87 67.04
C THR A 176 27.12 -45.36 65.71
N PRO A 177 25.97 -44.65 65.67
CA PRO A 177 25.44 -44.16 64.40
C PRO A 177 26.39 -43.16 63.75
N SER A 178 27.14 -42.39 64.54
CA SER A 178 28.08 -41.39 64.01
C SER A 178 29.28 -42.06 63.33
N SER A 179 29.90 -43.06 63.97
CA SER A 179 31.05 -43.80 63.39
C SER A 179 30.64 -44.63 62.16
N LEU A 180 29.47 -45.31 62.20
CA LEU A 180 28.98 -46.09 61.07
C LEU A 180 28.56 -45.20 59.88
N ARG A 181 27.89 -44.07 60.13
CA ARG A 181 27.53 -43.12 59.06
C ARG A 181 28.77 -42.55 58.37
N MET A 182 29.85 -42.29 59.11
CA MET A 182 31.11 -41.85 58.53
C MET A 182 31.73 -42.92 57.62
N ASP A 183 31.73 -44.20 58.03
CA ASP A 183 32.16 -45.31 57.16
C ASP A 183 31.33 -45.35 55.88
N ASP A 184 30.01 -45.29 56.01
CA ASP A 184 29.09 -45.37 54.86
C ASP A 184 29.36 -44.22 53.87
N LEU A 185 29.56 -43.00 54.36
CA LEU A 185 29.87 -41.84 53.51
C LEU A 185 31.21 -42.01 52.77
N LEU A 186 32.28 -42.36 53.49
CA LEU A 186 33.61 -42.49 52.88
C LEU A 186 33.69 -43.67 51.90
N ALA A 187 33.03 -44.79 52.24
CA ALA A 187 32.92 -45.94 51.35
C ALA A 187 32.09 -45.61 50.10
N ASN A 188 30.98 -44.88 50.26
CA ASN A 188 30.18 -44.41 49.12
C ASN A 188 30.97 -43.44 48.25
N TYR A 189 31.67 -42.47 48.82
CA TYR A 189 32.49 -41.53 48.03
C TYR A 189 33.54 -42.27 47.21
N THR A 190 34.29 -43.17 47.84
CA THR A 190 35.31 -43.97 47.16
C THR A 190 34.68 -44.80 46.04
N THR A 191 33.59 -45.52 46.33
CA THR A 191 32.89 -46.36 45.35
C THR A 191 32.33 -45.54 44.18
N MET A 192 31.78 -44.35 44.45
CA MET A 192 31.23 -43.48 43.41
C MET A 192 32.34 -42.86 42.55
N LEU A 193 33.48 -42.46 43.13
CA LEU A 193 34.64 -41.99 42.36
C LEU A 193 35.26 -43.10 41.52
N ASP A 194 35.28 -44.34 42.00
CA ASP A 194 35.84 -45.48 41.26
C ASP A 194 34.95 -45.89 40.08
N ASN A 195 33.63 -45.69 40.21
CA ASN A 195 32.65 -45.98 39.15
C ASN A 195 32.20 -44.71 38.40
N MET A 196 32.94 -43.62 38.54
CA MET A 196 32.59 -42.35 37.91
C MET A 196 32.81 -42.43 36.40
N SER A 197 31.86 -41.90 35.66
CA SER A 197 31.78 -41.87 34.21
C SER A 197 31.12 -40.57 33.75
N GLN A 198 31.14 -40.34 32.44
CA GLN A 198 30.48 -39.18 31.82
C GLN A 198 28.99 -39.07 32.18
N GLU A 199 28.31 -40.21 32.36
CA GLU A 199 26.88 -40.25 32.62
C GLU A 199 26.51 -39.92 34.08
N ASN A 200 27.42 -40.14 35.03
CA ASN A 200 27.12 -40.04 36.47
C ASN A 200 27.99 -39.03 37.23
N VAL A 201 28.95 -38.35 36.57
CA VAL A 201 29.86 -37.37 37.19
C VAL A 201 29.11 -36.26 37.91
N VAL A 202 28.06 -35.71 37.28
CA VAL A 202 27.24 -34.62 37.86
C VAL A 202 26.54 -35.10 39.13
N SER A 203 25.82 -36.23 39.07
CA SER A 203 25.15 -36.80 40.24
C SER A 203 26.11 -37.23 41.34
N THR A 204 27.33 -37.65 40.97
CA THR A 204 28.35 -38.10 41.92
C THR A 204 28.89 -36.92 42.74
N LEU A 205 29.28 -35.84 42.05
CA LEU A 205 29.80 -34.66 42.71
C LEU A 205 28.71 -33.90 43.48
N ALA A 206 27.47 -33.86 42.97
CA ALA A 206 26.33 -33.31 43.71
C ALA A 206 26.09 -34.06 45.04
N TYR A 207 26.12 -35.40 45.02
CA TYR A 207 25.99 -36.19 46.24
C TYR A 207 27.09 -35.89 47.27
N MET A 208 28.34 -35.77 46.81
CA MET A 208 29.48 -35.44 47.68
C MET A 208 29.39 -34.03 48.23
N GLU A 209 29.00 -33.04 47.42
CA GLU A 209 28.73 -31.68 47.88
C GLU A 209 27.66 -31.69 48.99
N ASP A 210 26.53 -32.35 48.76
CA ASP A 210 25.40 -32.37 49.70
C ASP A 210 25.72 -33.05 51.03
N THR A 211 26.56 -34.10 51.02
CA THR A 211 26.79 -34.95 52.19
C THR A 211 28.14 -34.74 52.87
N SER A 212 29.13 -34.11 52.22
CA SER A 212 30.48 -33.89 52.79
C SER A 212 30.47 -33.04 54.05
N GLY A 213 29.53 -32.10 54.19
CA GLY A 213 29.35 -31.32 55.42
C GLY A 213 28.96 -32.16 56.65
N GLU A 214 28.42 -33.37 56.45
CA GLU A 214 28.16 -34.29 57.56
C GLU A 214 29.47 -34.77 58.21
N LEU A 215 30.58 -34.89 57.46
CA LEU A 215 31.85 -35.40 57.98
C LEU A 215 32.35 -34.59 59.17
N GLU A 216 32.34 -33.25 59.10
CA GLU A 216 32.77 -32.38 60.21
C GLU A 216 31.89 -32.56 61.45
N THR A 217 30.58 -32.71 61.26
CA THR A 217 29.62 -32.93 62.35
C THR A 217 29.83 -34.29 63.00
N LEU A 218 30.07 -35.33 62.19
CA LEU A 218 30.35 -36.68 62.66
C LEU A 218 31.70 -36.74 63.39
N SER A 219 32.73 -36.04 62.88
CA SER A 219 34.04 -35.94 63.53
C SER A 219 33.94 -35.43 64.96
N LYS A 220 33.24 -34.30 65.16
CA LYS A 220 33.05 -33.70 66.50
C LYS A 220 32.35 -34.66 67.47
N LYS A 221 31.40 -35.47 66.99
CA LYS A 221 30.70 -36.48 67.82
C LYS A 221 31.59 -37.67 68.17
N ILE A 222 32.45 -38.10 67.24
CA ILE A 222 33.37 -39.23 67.42
C ILE A 222 34.53 -38.85 68.34
N GLU A 223 35.09 -37.64 68.19
CA GLU A 223 36.16 -37.11 69.04
C GLU A 223 35.65 -36.79 70.45
N GLY A 224 34.47 -36.17 70.56
CA GLY A 224 33.88 -35.73 71.83
C GLY A 224 33.19 -36.81 72.66
N THR A 225 33.32 -38.10 72.29
CA THR A 225 32.65 -39.19 73.00
C THR A 225 33.24 -39.43 74.40
N ILE A 226 32.39 -39.77 75.37
CA ILE A 226 32.78 -40.05 76.76
C ILE A 226 33.73 -41.26 76.88
N PHE A 227 33.78 -42.13 75.88
CA PHE A 227 34.67 -43.28 75.87
C PHE A 227 36.14 -42.90 75.72
N ARG A 228 36.46 -41.71 75.19
CA ARG A 228 37.83 -41.34 74.85
C ARG A 228 38.59 -40.73 76.03
N THR A 229 39.90 -40.90 76.03
CA THR A 229 40.80 -40.10 76.87
C THR A 229 40.75 -38.64 76.43
N PRO A 230 40.94 -37.67 77.34
CA PRO A 230 41.08 -36.29 76.93
C PRO A 230 42.41 -36.09 76.20
N ARG A 231 42.44 -35.16 75.25
CA ARG A 231 43.64 -34.83 74.50
C ARG A 231 44.74 -34.31 75.43
N LEU A 232 45.94 -34.90 75.33
CA LEU A 232 47.06 -34.61 76.23
C LEU A 232 47.50 -33.13 76.21
N ASN A 233 47.27 -32.43 75.11
CA ASN A 233 47.65 -31.03 74.93
C ASN A 233 46.49 -30.02 75.07
N ASP A 234 45.25 -30.48 75.29
CA ASP A 234 44.09 -29.60 75.43
C ASP A 234 43.69 -29.46 76.92
N SER A 235 43.94 -28.29 77.49
CA SER A 235 43.61 -28.02 78.90
C SER A 235 42.12 -27.85 79.15
N ALA A 236 41.35 -27.45 78.13
CA ALA A 236 39.89 -27.33 78.22
C ALA A 236 39.24 -28.72 78.16
N ASP A 237 39.72 -29.59 77.27
CA ASP A 237 39.26 -30.97 77.14
C ASP A 237 39.60 -31.81 78.39
N ARG A 238 40.84 -31.68 78.90
CA ARG A 238 41.22 -32.29 80.18
C ARG A 238 40.34 -31.82 81.34
N LYS A 239 39.97 -30.53 81.37
CA LYS A 239 39.07 -29.96 82.41
C LYS A 239 37.61 -30.42 82.23
N ALA A 240 37.13 -30.56 81.00
CA ALA A 240 35.81 -31.13 80.71
C ALA A 240 35.74 -32.62 81.10
N CYS A 241 36.87 -33.31 80.98
CA CYS A 241 36.99 -34.74 81.21
C CYS A 241 37.27 -35.13 82.67
N GLN A 242 37.68 -34.19 83.55
CA GLN A 242 37.94 -34.42 84.99
C GLN A 242 36.75 -35.11 85.71
N LEU A 243 36.72 -36.44 85.66
CA LEU A 243 35.73 -37.39 86.20
C LEU A 243 34.51 -37.73 85.32
N LYS A 244 34.50 -37.35 84.04
CA LYS A 244 33.38 -37.68 83.14
C LYS A 244 33.74 -38.66 82.04
N CYS A 245 34.95 -38.67 81.49
CA CYS A 245 35.30 -39.67 80.48
C CYS A 245 35.78 -40.98 81.10
N TRP A 246 35.56 -42.06 80.37
CA TRP A 246 35.91 -43.42 80.78
C TRP A 246 37.27 -43.88 80.27
N ALA A 247 37.88 -43.12 79.35
CA ALA A 247 39.24 -43.38 78.87
C ALA A 247 39.47 -44.81 78.37
N ILE A 248 38.42 -45.44 77.83
CA ILE A 248 38.48 -46.78 77.22
C ILE A 248 39.22 -46.67 75.88
N CYS A 249 38.95 -45.60 75.14
CA CYS A 249 39.52 -45.34 73.83
C CYS A 249 40.61 -44.27 73.89
N PRO A 250 41.69 -44.40 73.10
CA PRO A 250 42.64 -43.32 72.89
C PRO A 250 41.98 -42.05 72.32
N SER A 251 42.57 -40.90 72.66
CA SER A 251 42.32 -39.63 71.98
C SER A 251 43.00 -39.62 70.62
N PHE A 252 42.41 -38.88 69.69
CA PHE A 252 42.93 -38.62 68.36
C PHE A 252 42.25 -37.36 67.82
N ASP A 253 42.81 -36.79 66.75
CA ASP A 253 42.23 -35.65 66.04
C ASP A 253 41.99 -36.10 64.59
N LEU A 254 40.74 -36.05 64.15
CA LEU A 254 40.36 -36.21 62.75
C LEU A 254 40.78 -34.97 61.98
N ASP A 255 41.23 -35.17 60.75
CA ASP A 255 41.66 -34.09 59.88
C ASP A 255 40.44 -33.27 59.38
N GLN A 256 39.97 -32.34 60.20
CA GLN A 256 38.82 -31.48 59.87
C GLN A 256 39.12 -30.58 58.66
N ASP A 257 40.39 -30.25 58.41
CA ASP A 257 40.82 -29.50 57.24
C ASP A 257 40.64 -30.35 55.97
N ALA A 258 40.99 -31.63 56.00
CA ALA A 258 40.71 -32.56 54.90
C ALA A 258 39.20 -32.72 54.66
N ALA A 259 38.36 -32.83 55.70
CA ALA A 259 36.90 -32.87 55.54
C ALA A 259 36.34 -31.62 54.86
N GLN A 260 36.83 -30.44 55.25
CA GLN A 260 36.44 -29.18 54.62
C GLN A 260 36.92 -29.10 53.17
N GLN A 261 38.15 -29.54 52.88
CA GLN A 261 38.70 -29.58 51.53
C GLN A 261 37.94 -30.55 50.61
N ILE A 262 37.46 -31.70 51.13
CA ILE A 262 36.57 -32.60 50.36
C ILE A 262 35.32 -31.85 49.91
N LYS A 263 34.69 -31.10 50.83
CA LYS A 263 33.50 -30.30 50.53
C LYS A 263 33.80 -29.21 49.50
N GLU A 264 34.84 -28.42 49.72
CA GLU A 264 35.22 -27.33 48.83
C GLU A 264 35.55 -27.83 47.42
N LYS A 265 36.34 -28.90 47.32
CA LYS A 265 36.69 -29.50 46.03
C LYS A 265 35.47 -30.11 45.34
N ALA A 266 34.59 -30.80 46.07
CA ALA A 266 33.36 -31.34 45.48
C ALA A 266 32.43 -30.24 44.95
N THR A 267 32.23 -29.15 45.71
CA THR A 267 31.46 -27.97 45.27
C THR A 267 32.09 -27.30 44.06
N ASP A 268 33.41 -27.06 44.06
CA ASP A 268 34.12 -26.44 42.93
C ASP A 268 33.95 -27.26 41.65
N LEU A 269 34.22 -28.57 41.73
CA LEU A 269 34.07 -29.48 40.60
C LEU A 269 32.61 -29.58 40.13
N HIS A 270 31.63 -29.64 41.03
CA HIS A 270 30.23 -29.67 40.65
C HIS A 270 29.79 -28.37 39.96
N SER A 271 30.22 -27.21 40.47
CA SER A 271 29.85 -25.90 39.91
C SER A 271 30.33 -25.68 38.47
N ASN A 272 31.47 -26.28 38.12
CA ASN A 272 32.04 -26.22 36.77
C ASN A 272 31.29 -27.10 35.75
N LEU A 273 30.46 -28.04 36.20
CA LEU A 273 29.75 -29.00 35.34
C LEU A 273 28.38 -28.55 34.86
N GLY A 274 27.91 -27.35 35.25
CA GLY A 274 26.60 -26.82 34.83
C GLY A 274 26.35 -26.89 33.32
N PRO A 275 27.29 -26.46 32.45
CA PRO A 275 27.10 -26.60 31.00
C PRO A 275 26.96 -28.06 30.54
N LEU A 276 27.65 -29.00 31.20
CA LEU A 276 27.60 -30.42 30.89
C LEU A 276 26.29 -31.07 31.36
N SER A 277 25.65 -30.59 32.43
CA SER A 277 24.35 -31.13 32.86
C SER A 277 23.21 -30.74 31.91
N ASP A 278 23.31 -29.57 31.29
CA ASP A 278 22.21 -28.95 30.53
C ASP A 278 22.44 -28.93 29.01
N TYR A 279 23.47 -29.62 28.50
CA TYR A 279 23.89 -29.55 27.11
C TYR A 279 22.77 -29.86 26.10
N SER A 280 21.91 -30.83 26.40
CA SER A 280 20.79 -31.23 25.53
C SER A 280 19.74 -30.12 25.44
N ALA A 281 19.46 -29.43 26.57
CA ALA A 281 18.54 -28.30 26.59
C ALA A 281 19.11 -27.08 25.85
N VAL A 282 20.43 -26.84 25.97
CA VAL A 282 21.14 -25.80 25.21
C VAL A 282 21.11 -26.13 23.71
N ALA A 283 21.38 -27.37 23.32
CA ALA A 283 21.32 -27.84 21.93
C ALA A 283 19.94 -27.62 21.32
N ALA A 284 18.87 -28.01 22.02
CA ALA A 284 17.49 -27.79 21.59
C ALA A 284 17.16 -26.30 21.42
N THR A 285 17.67 -25.46 22.33
CA THR A 285 17.50 -24.00 22.25
C THR A 285 18.20 -23.42 21.02
N ILE A 286 19.45 -23.82 20.76
CA ILE A 286 20.21 -23.40 19.57
C ILE A 286 19.52 -23.88 18.29
N ALA A 287 19.07 -25.13 18.24
CA ALA A 287 18.38 -25.68 17.08
C ALA A 287 17.09 -24.92 16.77
N SER A 288 16.28 -24.63 17.80
CA SER A 288 15.06 -23.84 17.67
C SER A 288 15.34 -22.41 17.19
N ASN A 289 16.35 -21.75 17.77
CA ASN A 289 16.75 -20.39 17.39
C ASN A 289 17.28 -20.34 15.95
N THR A 290 18.12 -21.31 15.57
CA THR A 290 18.65 -21.46 14.21
C THR A 290 17.51 -21.62 13.21
N ALA A 291 16.59 -22.56 13.43
CA ALA A 291 15.46 -22.81 12.53
C ALA A 291 14.57 -21.57 12.38
N THR A 292 14.25 -20.89 13.49
CA THR A 292 13.40 -19.69 13.49
C THR A 292 14.04 -18.56 12.68
N ARG A 293 15.33 -18.29 12.89
CA ARG A 293 16.06 -17.24 12.17
C ARG A 293 16.25 -17.58 10.69
N MET A 294 16.52 -18.84 10.34
CA MET A 294 16.59 -19.26 8.94
C MET A 294 15.26 -19.06 8.21
N GLU A 295 14.13 -19.41 8.84
CA GLU A 295 12.81 -19.18 8.26
C GLU A 295 12.49 -17.69 8.14
N GLN A 296 12.91 -16.86 9.10
CA GLN A 296 12.79 -15.40 9.01
C GLN A 296 13.52 -14.84 7.80
N VAL A 297 14.76 -15.27 7.53
CA VAL A 297 15.53 -14.84 6.35
C VAL A 297 14.82 -15.24 5.06
N LYS A 298 14.36 -16.49 4.97
CA LYS A 298 13.61 -17.00 3.82
C LYS A 298 12.32 -16.20 3.58
N ALA A 299 11.57 -15.91 4.65
CA ALA A 299 10.37 -15.09 4.59
C ALA A 299 10.67 -13.65 4.17
N SER A 300 11.82 -13.08 4.59
CA SER A 300 12.25 -11.72 4.23
C SER A 300 12.61 -11.62 2.74
N ASN A 301 13.33 -12.61 2.23
CA ASN A 301 13.66 -12.71 0.81
C ASN A 301 12.40 -12.89 -0.04
N THR A 302 11.44 -13.70 0.43
CA THR A 302 10.15 -13.90 -0.24
C THR A 302 9.30 -12.63 -0.25
N ALA A 303 9.26 -11.89 0.86
CA ALA A 303 8.60 -10.58 0.93
C ALA A 303 9.21 -9.59 -0.09
N THR A 304 10.54 -9.55 -0.19
CA THR A 304 11.25 -8.69 -1.14
C THR A 304 10.90 -9.05 -2.59
N TYR A 305 10.92 -10.34 -2.93
CA TYR A 305 10.54 -10.84 -4.25
C TYR A 305 9.11 -10.41 -4.65
N TYR A 306 8.12 -10.61 -3.77
CA TYR A 306 6.74 -10.23 -4.07
C TYR A 306 6.54 -8.71 -4.10
N SER A 307 7.24 -7.96 -3.24
CA SER A 307 7.21 -6.50 -3.26
C SER A 307 7.72 -5.95 -4.59
N ASP A 308 8.83 -6.47 -5.10
CA ASP A 308 9.40 -6.08 -6.39
C ASP A 308 8.48 -6.44 -7.57
N MET A 309 7.80 -7.59 -7.50
CA MET A 309 6.82 -8.00 -8.50
C MET A 309 5.54 -7.15 -8.47
N PHE A 310 5.03 -6.83 -7.28
CA PHE A 310 3.77 -6.11 -7.11
C PHE A 310 3.91 -4.62 -7.43
N LYS A 311 5.05 -3.99 -7.12
CA LYS A 311 5.27 -2.55 -7.31
C LYS A 311 4.92 -2.01 -8.72
N PRO A 312 5.35 -2.63 -9.84
CA PRO A 312 4.92 -2.20 -11.17
C PRO A 312 3.43 -2.48 -11.43
N LEU A 313 2.90 -3.62 -10.98
CA LEU A 313 1.49 -3.97 -11.12
C LEU A 313 0.59 -2.97 -10.39
N ASN A 314 1.00 -2.54 -9.19
CA ASN A 314 0.27 -1.59 -8.37
C ASN A 314 0.01 -0.27 -9.09
N ARG A 315 0.99 0.21 -9.88
CA ARG A 315 0.80 1.42 -10.71
C ARG A 315 -0.25 1.20 -11.79
N THR A 316 -0.22 0.05 -12.46
CA THR A 316 -1.21 -0.30 -13.48
C THR A 316 -2.61 -0.46 -12.88
N GLY A 317 -2.73 -1.15 -11.74
CA GLY A 317 -4.01 -1.33 -11.07
C GLY A 317 -4.56 -0.03 -10.48
N GLN A 318 -3.72 0.87 -9.96
CA GLN A 318 -4.16 2.21 -9.53
C GLN A 318 -4.71 3.03 -10.70
N ALA A 319 -4.06 2.98 -11.87
CA ALA A 319 -4.57 3.62 -13.08
C ALA A 319 -5.91 3.01 -13.52
N ALA A 320 -6.03 1.67 -13.50
CA ALA A 320 -7.28 0.98 -13.80
C ALA A 320 -8.42 1.35 -12.82
N ILE A 321 -8.12 1.46 -11.51
CA ILE A 321 -9.08 1.92 -10.48
C ILE A 321 -9.56 3.33 -10.78
N GLY A 322 -8.65 4.26 -11.09
CA GLY A 322 -9.00 5.63 -11.45
C GLY A 322 -9.89 5.69 -12.68
N TYR A 323 -9.49 5.01 -13.75
CA TYR A 323 -10.23 4.99 -15.02
C TYR A 323 -11.62 4.33 -14.89
N ALA A 324 -11.74 3.26 -14.12
CA ALA A 324 -13.02 2.61 -13.84
C ALA A 324 -13.95 3.48 -13.00
N THR A 325 -13.40 4.20 -12.02
CA THR A 325 -14.17 5.11 -11.18
C THR A 325 -14.75 6.24 -12.02
N GLU A 326 -13.94 6.85 -12.90
CA GLU A 326 -14.39 7.85 -13.86
C GLU A 326 -15.44 7.28 -14.84
N THR A 327 -15.20 6.08 -15.38
CA THR A 327 -16.16 5.41 -16.26
C THR A 327 -17.52 5.22 -15.60
N LEU A 328 -17.55 4.80 -14.33
CA LEU A 328 -18.78 4.53 -13.59
C LEU A 328 -19.56 5.81 -13.22
N VAL A 329 -18.95 6.99 -13.30
CA VAL A 329 -19.67 8.27 -13.24
C VAL A 329 -20.61 8.38 -14.44
N HIS A 330 -20.14 8.04 -15.64
CA HIS A 330 -20.88 8.19 -16.88
C HIS A 330 -21.78 6.98 -17.20
N VAL A 331 -21.27 5.76 -16.98
CA VAL A 331 -21.93 4.52 -17.41
C VAL A 331 -22.08 3.54 -16.26
N GLN A 332 -23.33 3.29 -15.83
CA GLN A 332 -23.62 2.30 -14.81
C GLN A 332 -23.42 0.88 -15.35
N ASN A 333 -22.48 0.16 -14.75
CA ASN A 333 -22.22 -1.25 -15.05
C ASN A 333 -21.91 -2.05 -13.78
N LYS A 334 -22.83 -2.96 -13.42
CA LYS A 334 -22.70 -3.79 -12.21
C LYS A 334 -21.46 -4.69 -12.23
N SER A 335 -21.12 -5.25 -13.39
CA SER A 335 -19.95 -6.14 -13.51
C SER A 335 -18.64 -5.36 -13.37
N LEU A 336 -18.56 -4.14 -13.91
CA LEU A 336 -17.39 -3.27 -13.73
C LEU A 336 -17.25 -2.85 -12.26
N SER A 337 -18.36 -2.44 -11.62
CA SER A 337 -18.37 -2.08 -10.20
C SER A 337 -17.87 -3.22 -9.31
N GLN A 338 -18.38 -4.44 -9.53
CA GLN A 338 -17.96 -5.60 -8.74
C GLN A 338 -16.47 -5.92 -8.92
N LYS A 339 -15.99 -5.96 -10.17
CA LYS A 339 -14.55 -6.18 -10.45
C LYS A 339 -13.67 -5.08 -9.84
N LEU A 340 -14.13 -3.82 -9.87
CA LEU A 340 -13.44 -2.69 -9.28
C LEU A 340 -13.31 -2.84 -7.76
N ASP A 341 -14.37 -3.28 -7.08
CA ASP A 341 -14.34 -3.53 -5.64
C ASP A 341 -13.37 -4.69 -5.30
N ASP A 342 -13.39 -5.77 -6.08
CA ASP A 342 -12.45 -6.88 -5.93
C ASP A 342 -10.99 -6.42 -6.13
N LEU A 343 -10.72 -5.58 -7.14
CA LEU A 343 -9.38 -5.03 -7.39
C LEU A 343 -8.94 -4.10 -6.25
N LYS A 344 -9.84 -3.25 -5.72
CA LYS A 344 -9.55 -2.39 -4.57
C LYS A 344 -9.25 -3.19 -3.31
N SER A 345 -9.92 -4.34 -3.11
CA SER A 345 -9.61 -5.24 -2.01
C SER A 345 -8.17 -5.76 -2.14
N LEU A 346 -7.81 -6.32 -3.31
CA LEU A 346 -6.46 -6.83 -3.54
C LEU A 346 -5.37 -5.74 -3.49
N TYR A 347 -5.70 -4.51 -3.90
CA TYR A 347 -4.82 -3.33 -3.79
C TYR A 347 -4.38 -3.09 -2.34
N VAL A 348 -5.25 -3.36 -1.37
CA VAL A 348 -4.96 -3.21 0.06
C VAL A 348 -4.34 -4.49 0.64
N THR A 349 -4.92 -5.65 0.34
CA THR A 349 -4.53 -6.93 0.96
C THR A 349 -3.13 -7.39 0.56
N ILE A 350 -2.71 -7.25 -0.71
CA ILE A 350 -1.39 -7.72 -1.15
C ILE A 350 -0.24 -7.06 -0.37
N PRO A 351 -0.17 -5.71 -0.23
CA PRO A 351 0.84 -5.07 0.61
C PRO A 351 0.80 -5.53 2.08
N GLU A 352 -0.39 -5.71 2.65
CA GLU A 352 -0.57 -6.16 4.04
C GLU A 352 -0.04 -7.58 4.22
N ASP A 353 -0.35 -8.49 3.29
CA ASP A 353 0.13 -9.88 3.33
C ASP A 353 1.66 -9.97 3.12
N ILE A 354 2.24 -9.14 2.25
CA ILE A 354 3.71 -9.03 2.11
C ILE A 354 4.33 -8.59 3.43
N GLN A 355 3.76 -7.57 4.09
CA GLN A 355 4.27 -7.06 5.36
C GLN A 355 4.10 -8.07 6.50
N ALA A 356 2.96 -8.76 6.54
CA ALA A 356 2.64 -9.80 7.52
C ALA A 356 3.35 -11.13 7.24
N ARG A 357 4.10 -11.23 6.13
CA ARG A 357 4.80 -12.44 5.67
C ARG A 357 3.85 -13.63 5.43
N ASN A 358 2.63 -13.34 5.00
CA ASN A 358 1.61 -14.32 4.64
C ASN A 358 1.65 -14.58 3.13
N PHE A 359 2.29 -15.66 2.70
CA PHE A 359 2.51 -15.94 1.27
C PHE A 359 1.62 -17.05 0.71
N ALA A 360 0.66 -17.56 1.48
CA ALA A 360 -0.11 -18.75 1.11
C ALA A 360 -0.92 -18.59 -0.20
N THR A 361 -1.41 -17.39 -0.47
CA THR A 361 -2.25 -17.07 -1.65
C THR A 361 -1.62 -16.07 -2.60
N MET A 362 -0.40 -15.60 -2.32
CA MET A 362 0.21 -14.44 -2.99
C MET A 362 0.31 -14.58 -4.51
N ASP A 363 0.69 -15.76 -5.01
CA ASP A 363 0.72 -16.03 -6.46
C ASP A 363 -0.67 -15.92 -7.10
N ALA A 364 -1.71 -16.41 -6.42
CA ALA A 364 -3.08 -16.33 -6.89
C ALA A 364 -3.58 -14.88 -6.86
N ASP A 365 -3.31 -14.15 -5.78
CA ASP A 365 -3.72 -12.76 -5.57
C ASP A 365 -3.06 -11.82 -6.59
N ILE A 366 -1.75 -11.97 -6.85
CA ILE A 366 -1.03 -11.21 -7.87
C ILE A 366 -1.58 -11.49 -9.27
N ASN A 367 -1.83 -12.76 -9.60
CA ASN A 367 -2.39 -13.12 -10.90
C ASN A 367 -3.82 -12.57 -11.07
N GLN A 368 -4.65 -12.66 -10.03
CA GLN A 368 -6.00 -12.09 -10.03
C GLN A 368 -5.96 -10.56 -10.14
N TYR A 369 -5.07 -9.88 -9.42
CA TYR A 369 -4.88 -8.44 -9.49
C TYR A 369 -4.51 -8.00 -10.92
N LYS A 370 -3.58 -8.72 -11.56
CA LYS A 370 -3.19 -8.48 -12.96
C LYS A 370 -4.35 -8.67 -13.94
N GLN A 371 -5.10 -9.76 -13.80
CA GLN A 371 -6.26 -10.06 -14.65
C GLN A 371 -7.37 -9.02 -14.47
N LEU A 372 -7.74 -8.70 -13.22
CA LEU A 372 -8.75 -7.70 -12.91
C LEU A 372 -8.36 -6.33 -13.45
N SER A 373 -7.10 -5.92 -13.31
CA SER A 373 -6.62 -4.65 -13.86
C SER A 373 -6.83 -4.57 -15.37
N ALA A 374 -6.48 -5.61 -16.12
CA ALA A 374 -6.66 -5.65 -17.57
C ALA A 374 -8.14 -5.72 -17.99
N ASP A 375 -8.93 -6.55 -17.32
CA ASP A 375 -10.37 -6.69 -17.56
C ASP A 375 -11.10 -5.36 -17.33
N ILE A 376 -10.79 -4.69 -16.23
CA ILE A 376 -11.36 -3.39 -15.88
C ILE A 376 -11.04 -2.36 -16.94
N THR A 377 -9.78 -2.23 -17.36
CA THR A 377 -9.39 -1.29 -18.43
C THR A 377 -10.16 -1.57 -19.72
N ASN A 378 -10.20 -2.83 -20.18
CA ASN A 378 -10.91 -3.21 -21.41
C ASN A 378 -12.42 -2.94 -21.32
N MET A 379 -13.04 -3.23 -20.18
CA MET A 379 -14.46 -2.94 -19.95
C MET A 379 -14.72 -1.44 -19.93
N SER A 380 -13.88 -0.66 -19.26
CA SER A 380 -13.97 0.79 -19.22
C SER A 380 -13.86 1.41 -20.61
N ASP A 381 -12.86 0.99 -21.40
CA ASP A 381 -12.69 1.44 -22.79
C ASP A 381 -13.95 1.19 -23.62
N SER A 382 -14.52 -0.02 -23.52
CA SER A 382 -15.74 -0.38 -24.25
C SER A 382 -16.95 0.47 -23.82
N LEU A 383 -17.09 0.80 -22.53
CA LEU A 383 -18.20 1.59 -22.02
C LEU A 383 -18.08 3.06 -22.39
N ILE A 384 -16.89 3.65 -22.22
CA ILE A 384 -16.60 5.03 -22.62
C ILE A 384 -16.74 5.22 -24.14
N THR A 385 -16.29 4.24 -24.93
CA THR A 385 -16.48 4.27 -26.39
C THR A 385 -17.98 4.37 -26.74
N ARG A 386 -18.84 3.60 -26.06
CA ARG A 386 -20.29 3.70 -26.29
C ARG A 386 -20.85 5.04 -25.84
N TYR A 387 -20.48 5.52 -24.66
CA TYR A 387 -20.92 6.82 -24.16
C TYR A 387 -20.55 7.95 -25.13
N ASN A 388 -19.31 7.95 -25.64
CA ASN A 388 -18.85 8.92 -26.62
C ASN A 388 -19.63 8.80 -27.95
N ALA A 389 -19.89 7.59 -28.45
CA ALA A 389 -20.71 7.41 -29.65
C ALA A 389 -22.14 7.98 -29.49
N THR A 390 -22.77 7.78 -28.32
CA THR A 390 -24.07 8.40 -28.01
C THR A 390 -23.99 9.92 -27.95
N ARG A 391 -22.93 10.46 -27.32
CA ARG A 391 -22.67 11.91 -27.25
C ARG A 391 -22.47 12.51 -28.65
N ASP A 392 -21.73 11.84 -29.52
CA ASP A 392 -21.45 12.29 -30.88
C ASP A 392 -22.74 12.28 -31.73
N ALA A 393 -23.60 11.27 -31.55
CA ALA A 393 -24.92 11.22 -32.17
C ALA A 393 -25.82 12.39 -31.71
N LYS A 394 -25.84 12.69 -30.39
CA LYS A 394 -26.51 13.88 -29.83
C LYS A 394 -26.00 15.17 -30.47
N ASN A 395 -24.67 15.33 -30.53
CA ASN A 395 -24.05 16.54 -31.08
C ASN A 395 -24.36 16.74 -32.57
N THR A 396 -24.35 15.65 -33.35
CA THR A 396 -24.70 15.66 -34.77
C THR A 396 -26.16 16.08 -34.98
N GLU A 397 -27.06 15.51 -34.17
CA GLU A 397 -28.49 15.81 -34.22
C GLU A 397 -28.77 17.28 -33.87
N ASN A 398 -28.22 17.77 -32.75
CA ASN A 398 -28.35 19.16 -32.31
C ASN A 398 -27.79 20.16 -33.34
N SER A 399 -26.67 19.83 -33.99
CA SER A 399 -26.10 20.65 -35.06
C SER A 399 -27.05 20.78 -36.26
N LEU A 400 -27.69 19.67 -36.62
CA LEU A 400 -28.63 19.65 -37.73
C LEU A 400 -29.93 20.39 -37.39
N MET A 401 -30.40 20.31 -36.14
CA MET A 401 -31.49 21.16 -35.64
C MET A 401 -31.17 22.63 -35.80
N LEU A 402 -29.94 23.04 -35.44
CA LEU A 402 -29.49 24.42 -35.59
C LEU A 402 -29.49 24.87 -37.06
N VAL A 403 -29.02 24.01 -37.99
CA VAL A 403 -29.08 24.28 -39.43
C VAL A 403 -30.53 24.50 -39.89
N LEU A 404 -31.46 23.65 -39.48
CA LEU A 404 -32.87 23.77 -39.85
C LEU A 404 -33.52 25.03 -39.28
N GLN A 405 -33.21 25.41 -38.04
CA GLN A 405 -33.70 26.64 -37.40
C GLN A 405 -33.24 27.91 -38.13
N SER A 406 -32.08 27.86 -38.80
CA SER A 406 -31.54 28.98 -39.58
C SER A 406 -32.19 29.16 -40.97
N LYS A 407 -33.06 28.25 -41.41
CA LYS A 407 -33.68 28.30 -42.74
C LYS A 407 -35.04 28.99 -42.71
N ASP A 408 -35.37 29.70 -43.80
CA ASP A 408 -36.70 30.24 -44.09
C ASP A 408 -37.66 29.09 -44.47
N LEU A 409 -38.12 28.30 -43.50
CA LEU A 409 -39.02 27.16 -43.72
C LEU A 409 -40.47 27.62 -43.93
N ASP A 410 -41.23 26.89 -44.76
CA ASP A 410 -42.67 27.10 -44.90
C ASP A 410 -43.45 26.67 -43.63
N SER A 411 -44.72 27.07 -43.52
CA SER A 411 -45.53 26.80 -42.32
C SER A 411 -45.71 25.31 -41.96
N VAL A 412 -45.65 24.40 -42.93
CA VAL A 412 -45.73 22.96 -42.69
C VAL A 412 -44.37 22.46 -42.17
N SER A 413 -43.28 22.83 -42.84
CA SER A 413 -41.91 22.49 -42.42
C SER A 413 -41.56 23.06 -41.04
N MET A 414 -42.06 24.25 -40.70
CA MET A 414 -41.92 24.84 -39.36
C MET A 414 -42.61 24.01 -38.26
N LYS A 415 -43.80 23.45 -38.53
CA LYS A 415 -44.46 22.54 -37.57
C LYS A 415 -43.69 21.23 -37.41
N SER A 416 -43.13 20.71 -38.50
CA SER A 416 -42.26 19.54 -38.45
C SER A 416 -40.98 19.81 -37.65
N LEU A 417 -40.37 20.99 -37.81
CA LEU A 417 -39.22 21.41 -37.00
C LEU A 417 -39.58 21.51 -35.51
N GLN A 418 -40.71 22.13 -35.16
CA GLN A 418 -41.16 22.20 -33.76
C GLN A 418 -41.38 20.83 -33.13
N LEU A 419 -41.91 19.87 -33.90
CA LEU A 419 -42.07 18.49 -33.42
C LEU A 419 -40.70 17.82 -33.18
N LEU A 420 -39.74 18.03 -34.08
CA LEU A 420 -38.38 17.51 -33.92
C LEU A 420 -37.70 18.15 -32.70
N GLN A 421 -37.77 19.48 -32.54
CA GLN A 421 -37.23 20.19 -31.37
C GLN A 421 -37.76 19.62 -30.05
N ASN A 422 -39.08 19.45 -29.93
CA ASN A 422 -39.66 18.86 -28.71
C ASN A 422 -39.16 17.42 -28.46
N GLN A 423 -38.90 16.64 -29.51
CA GLN A 423 -38.33 15.29 -29.38
C GLN A 423 -36.85 15.33 -29.00
N THR A 424 -36.09 16.27 -29.55
CA THR A 424 -34.70 16.54 -29.22
C THR A 424 -34.55 16.95 -27.76
N ASP A 425 -35.37 17.89 -27.29
CA ASP A 425 -35.35 18.37 -25.91
C ASP A 425 -35.66 17.24 -24.90
N ASP A 426 -36.65 16.38 -25.21
CA ASP A 426 -36.96 15.20 -24.38
C ASP A 426 -35.79 14.19 -24.32
N LEU A 427 -35.09 13.95 -25.44
CA LEU A 427 -33.91 13.08 -25.44
C LEU A 427 -32.72 13.72 -24.72
N ASN A 428 -32.53 15.03 -24.86
CA ASN A 428 -31.46 15.77 -24.19
C ASN A 428 -31.62 15.69 -22.66
N ALA A 429 -32.84 15.85 -22.16
CA ALA A 429 -33.16 15.68 -20.74
C ALA A 429 -32.93 14.23 -20.23
N GLN A 430 -33.00 13.23 -21.11
CA GLN A 430 -32.72 11.84 -20.77
C GLN A 430 -31.23 11.50 -20.80
N PHE A 431 -30.42 12.19 -21.61
CA PHE A 431 -28.97 11.99 -21.68
C PHE A 431 -28.26 12.68 -20.52
N ARG A 432 -28.00 11.91 -19.46
CA ARG A 432 -27.31 12.32 -18.23
C ARG A 432 -26.25 11.31 -17.84
N ASP A 433 -25.44 11.64 -16.84
CA ASP A 433 -24.49 10.69 -16.25
C ASP A 433 -25.19 9.54 -15.51
N GLY A 434 -24.48 8.43 -15.35
CA GLY A 434 -24.97 7.24 -14.67
C GLY A 434 -26.00 6.43 -15.47
N LEU A 435 -25.95 6.45 -16.81
CA LEU A 435 -26.84 5.65 -17.64
C LEU A 435 -26.31 4.23 -17.84
N THR A 436 -27.22 3.26 -17.97
CA THR A 436 -26.84 1.89 -18.34
C THR A 436 -26.50 1.79 -19.83
N LEU A 437 -25.76 0.76 -20.23
CA LEU A 437 -25.40 0.52 -21.62
C LEU A 437 -26.62 0.43 -22.55
N ALA A 438 -27.71 -0.21 -22.09
CA ALA A 438 -28.94 -0.35 -22.85
C ALA A 438 -29.65 1.00 -23.06
N GLN A 439 -29.62 1.89 -22.05
CA GLN A 439 -30.16 3.24 -22.16
C GLN A 439 -29.34 4.08 -23.14
N LEU A 440 -28.00 4.00 -23.09
CA LEU A 440 -27.14 4.70 -24.05
C LEU A 440 -27.39 4.25 -25.49
N GLN A 441 -27.50 2.93 -25.73
CA GLN A 441 -27.82 2.38 -27.05
C GLN A 441 -29.19 2.85 -27.56
N ALA A 442 -30.20 2.91 -26.68
CA ALA A 442 -31.50 3.42 -27.03
C ALA A 442 -31.45 4.92 -27.40
N LEU A 443 -30.72 5.72 -26.61
CA LEU A 443 -30.53 7.15 -26.89
C LEU A 443 -29.78 7.38 -28.20
N GLU A 444 -28.69 6.66 -28.45
CA GLU A 444 -27.92 6.72 -29.71
C GLU A 444 -28.83 6.43 -30.92
N GLY A 445 -29.66 5.38 -30.83
CA GLY A 445 -30.64 5.03 -31.86
C GLY A 445 -31.70 6.12 -32.06
N ASN A 446 -32.19 6.72 -30.98
CA ASN A 446 -33.17 7.80 -31.03
C ASN A 446 -32.60 9.08 -31.67
N TYR A 447 -31.39 9.52 -31.27
CA TYR A 447 -30.70 10.65 -31.90
C TYR A 447 -30.40 10.40 -33.37
N SER A 448 -29.98 9.17 -33.73
CA SER A 448 -29.75 8.80 -35.13
C SER A 448 -31.05 8.84 -35.96
N ALA A 449 -32.17 8.41 -35.38
CA ALA A 449 -33.48 8.48 -36.03
C ALA A 449 -33.97 9.93 -36.21
N LEU A 450 -33.77 10.80 -35.21
CA LEU A 450 -34.05 12.23 -35.33
C LEU A 450 -33.16 12.88 -36.39
N THR A 451 -31.87 12.55 -36.41
CA THR A 451 -30.93 13.01 -37.44
C THR A 451 -31.44 12.66 -38.84
N ALA A 452 -31.89 11.42 -39.07
CA ALA A 452 -32.44 11.00 -40.36
C ALA A 452 -33.71 11.79 -40.76
N LYS A 453 -34.62 12.05 -39.81
CA LYS A 453 -35.82 12.86 -40.05
C LYS A 453 -35.46 14.31 -40.39
N ALA A 454 -34.52 14.88 -39.65
CA ALA A 454 -34.02 16.23 -39.83
C ALA A 454 -33.31 16.40 -41.19
N GLN A 455 -32.52 15.42 -41.62
CA GLN A 455 -31.91 15.39 -42.95
C GLN A 455 -32.98 15.29 -44.04
N GLY A 456 -34.01 14.48 -43.82
CA GLY A 456 -35.16 14.37 -44.70
C GLY A 456 -35.87 15.73 -44.88
N LEU A 457 -36.10 16.45 -43.79
CA LEU A 457 -36.70 17.79 -43.82
C LEU A 457 -35.80 18.80 -44.54
N LEU A 458 -34.49 18.75 -44.28
CA LEU A 458 -33.50 19.62 -44.92
C LEU A 458 -33.48 19.43 -46.44
N LYS A 459 -33.60 18.17 -46.89
CA LYS A 459 -33.62 17.79 -48.30
C LYS A 459 -34.96 18.12 -48.98
N SER A 460 -36.08 17.87 -48.30
CA SER A 460 -37.38 18.26 -48.86
C SER A 460 -37.46 19.77 -49.08
N GLU A 461 -36.84 20.56 -48.21
CA GLU A 461 -36.77 22.00 -48.39
C GLU A 461 -35.88 22.39 -49.59
N SER A 462 -34.72 21.77 -49.78
CA SER A 462 -33.81 22.10 -50.89
C SER A 462 -34.37 21.74 -52.27
N ASP A 463 -35.28 20.76 -52.34
CA ASP A 463 -35.69 20.14 -53.59
C ASP A 463 -37.02 20.71 -54.16
N THR A 464 -37.67 21.68 -53.49
CA THR A 464 -38.90 22.29 -54.02
C THR A 464 -38.62 23.35 -55.09
N PRO A 465 -39.42 23.42 -56.18
CA PRO A 465 -39.28 24.50 -57.16
C PRO A 465 -39.44 25.91 -56.57
N ALA A 466 -40.27 26.04 -55.53
CA ALA A 466 -40.48 27.29 -54.82
C ALA A 466 -39.23 27.73 -54.05
N SER A 467 -38.55 26.83 -53.34
CA SER A 467 -37.32 27.15 -52.63
C SER A 467 -36.17 27.51 -53.59
N GLN A 468 -36.08 26.85 -54.76
CA GLN A 468 -35.10 27.21 -55.79
C GLN A 468 -35.31 28.65 -56.34
N VAL A 469 -36.56 29.04 -56.58
CA VAL A 469 -36.89 30.42 -57.00
C VAL A 469 -36.59 31.41 -55.88
N LEU A 470 -36.96 31.09 -54.64
CA LEU A 470 -36.64 31.90 -53.46
C LEU A 470 -35.13 32.08 -53.29
N LEU A 471 -34.33 31.03 -53.48
CA LEU A 471 -32.86 31.08 -53.42
C LEU A 471 -32.28 31.97 -54.51
N LEU A 472 -32.80 31.91 -55.75
CA LEU A 472 -32.37 32.81 -56.83
C LEU A 472 -32.68 34.28 -56.51
N PHE A 473 -33.87 34.57 -55.99
CA PHE A 473 -34.26 35.93 -55.57
C PHE A 473 -33.44 36.42 -54.39
N ARG A 474 -33.21 35.57 -53.39
CA ARG A 474 -32.35 35.83 -52.23
C ARG A 474 -30.91 36.12 -52.67
N GLY A 475 -30.38 35.35 -53.62
CA GLY A 475 -29.06 35.58 -54.22
C GLY A 475 -28.97 36.90 -55.00
N PHE A 476 -30.04 37.28 -55.71
CA PHE A 476 -30.12 38.58 -56.38
C PHE A 476 -30.18 39.74 -55.37
N ALA A 477 -31.08 39.68 -54.38
CA ALA A 477 -31.19 40.69 -53.33
C ALA A 477 -29.88 40.86 -52.55
N ARG A 478 -29.18 39.75 -52.26
CA ARG A 478 -27.85 39.77 -51.64
C ARG A 478 -26.84 40.53 -52.49
N ARG A 479 -26.75 40.28 -53.80
CA ARG A 479 -25.82 41.03 -54.67
C ARG A 479 -26.10 42.53 -54.68
N VAL A 480 -27.37 42.90 -54.61
CA VAL A 480 -27.79 44.31 -54.49
C VAL A 480 -27.34 44.89 -53.15
N ASN A 481 -27.61 44.20 -52.03
CA ASN A 481 -27.18 44.63 -50.69
C ASN A 481 -25.64 44.72 -50.56
N THR A 482 -24.90 43.74 -51.08
CA THR A 482 -23.43 43.80 -51.16
C THR A 482 -22.96 44.99 -51.99
N GLY A 483 -23.61 45.27 -53.12
CA GLY A 483 -23.32 46.44 -53.94
C GLY A 483 -23.56 47.75 -53.19
N ILE A 484 -24.67 47.87 -52.45
CA ILE A 484 -24.97 49.01 -51.57
C ILE A 484 -23.88 49.16 -50.50
N ALA A 485 -23.53 48.07 -49.81
CA ALA A 485 -22.49 48.07 -48.79
C ALA A 485 -21.13 48.50 -49.35
N THR A 486 -20.74 48.00 -50.53
CA THR A 486 -19.49 48.40 -51.21
C THR A 486 -19.49 49.87 -51.61
N VAL A 487 -20.65 50.42 -52.03
CA VAL A 487 -20.75 51.85 -52.34
C VAL A 487 -20.56 52.67 -51.07
N VAL A 488 -21.26 52.33 -49.98
CA VAL A 488 -21.14 53.01 -48.68
C VAL A 488 -19.70 52.97 -48.16
N GLU A 489 -19.05 51.80 -48.23
CA GLU A 489 -17.65 51.61 -47.84
C GLU A 489 -16.67 52.45 -48.66
N LYS A 490 -16.89 52.57 -49.98
CA LYS A 490 -16.01 53.35 -50.87
C LYS A 490 -16.28 54.85 -50.84
N THR A 491 -17.48 55.27 -50.48
CA THR A 491 -17.86 56.69 -50.45
C THR A 491 -17.72 57.33 -49.07
N ASP A 492 -17.49 56.54 -48.02
CA ASP A 492 -17.34 56.97 -46.63
C ASP A 492 -18.51 57.84 -46.14
N MET A 493 -19.69 57.64 -46.73
CA MET A 493 -20.88 58.46 -46.46
C MET A 493 -21.48 58.19 -45.08
N MET A 494 -21.29 56.96 -44.56
CA MET A 494 -21.69 56.53 -43.23
C MET A 494 -20.98 55.20 -42.89
N PRO A 495 -20.75 54.90 -41.59
CA PRO A 495 -20.29 53.57 -41.17
C PRO A 495 -21.23 52.47 -41.67
N ARG A 496 -20.67 51.34 -42.13
CA ARG A 496 -21.43 50.22 -42.71
C ARG A 496 -22.50 49.68 -41.76
N GLU A 497 -22.21 49.66 -40.47
CA GLU A 497 -23.10 49.23 -39.38
C GLU A 497 -24.29 50.18 -39.15
N SER A 498 -24.17 51.45 -39.58
CA SER A 498 -25.18 52.48 -39.34
C SER A 498 -26.25 52.57 -40.43
N VAL A 499 -26.18 51.72 -41.46
CA VAL A 499 -27.17 51.67 -42.55
C VAL A 499 -28.51 51.16 -41.98
N PRO A 500 -29.55 52.01 -41.84
CA PRO A 500 -30.81 51.59 -41.25
C PRO A 500 -31.52 50.65 -42.24
N THR A 501 -31.67 49.39 -41.83
CA THR A 501 -32.09 48.27 -42.70
C THR A 501 -33.48 48.41 -43.32
N SER A 502 -34.37 49.26 -42.80
CA SER A 502 -35.73 49.42 -43.35
C SER A 502 -35.90 50.66 -44.24
N ALA A 503 -35.47 51.84 -43.79
CA ALA A 503 -35.73 53.10 -44.49
C ALA A 503 -34.87 53.26 -45.77
N ALA A 504 -33.58 52.91 -45.70
CA ALA A 504 -32.66 53.02 -46.84
C ALA A 504 -32.99 51.99 -47.93
N LEU A 505 -33.31 50.74 -47.55
CA LEU A 505 -33.71 49.68 -48.48
C LEU A 505 -35.09 49.95 -49.10
N GLY A 506 -36.00 50.59 -48.35
CA GLY A 506 -37.29 51.07 -48.86
C GLY A 506 -37.11 52.18 -49.90
N GLY A 507 -36.26 53.16 -49.62
CA GLY A 507 -35.89 54.22 -50.56
C GLY A 507 -35.27 53.67 -51.85
N PHE A 508 -34.34 52.71 -51.74
CA PHE A 508 -33.75 52.04 -52.90
C PHE A 508 -34.82 51.29 -53.73
N SER A 509 -35.72 50.56 -53.07
CA SER A 509 -36.78 49.80 -53.75
C SER A 509 -37.76 50.71 -54.49
N VAL A 510 -38.09 51.88 -53.92
CA VAL A 510 -38.90 52.92 -54.57
C VAL A 510 -38.16 53.55 -55.74
N LEU A 511 -36.86 53.83 -55.62
CA LEU A 511 -36.06 54.36 -56.73
C LEU A 511 -35.97 53.37 -57.90
N VAL A 512 -35.82 52.08 -57.61
CA VAL A 512 -35.86 51.02 -58.64
C VAL A 512 -37.24 50.95 -59.29
N PHE A 513 -38.32 51.04 -58.50
CA PHE A 513 -39.68 51.11 -59.04
C PHE A 513 -39.85 52.30 -59.98
N LEU A 514 -39.46 53.51 -59.55
CA LEU A 514 -39.55 54.73 -60.35
C LEU A 514 -38.69 54.63 -61.62
N SER A 515 -37.51 54.03 -61.54
CA SER A 515 -36.61 53.83 -62.68
C SER A 515 -37.21 52.87 -63.71
N PHE A 516 -37.70 51.70 -63.29
CA PHE A 516 -38.34 50.76 -64.21
C PHE A 516 -39.70 51.26 -64.72
N ALA A 517 -40.49 51.93 -63.88
CA ALA A 517 -41.75 52.52 -64.29
C ALA A 517 -41.54 53.65 -65.30
N SER A 518 -40.49 54.47 -65.14
CA SER A 518 -40.14 55.51 -66.11
C SER A 518 -39.65 54.92 -67.44
N MET A 519 -38.82 53.88 -67.42
CA MET A 519 -38.44 53.14 -68.64
C MET A 519 -39.65 52.49 -69.31
N ALA A 520 -40.53 51.85 -68.54
CA ALA A 520 -41.76 51.25 -69.06
C ALA A 520 -42.69 52.30 -69.66
N LEU A 521 -42.79 53.49 -69.04
CA LEU A 521 -43.55 54.62 -69.56
C LEU A 521 -42.94 55.15 -70.86
N LEU A 522 -41.62 55.28 -70.94
CA LEU A 522 -40.92 55.69 -72.18
C LEU A 522 -41.10 54.67 -73.29
N LEU A 523 -41.01 53.37 -72.99
CA LEU A 523 -41.28 52.29 -73.94
C LEU A 523 -42.73 52.32 -74.40
N PHE A 524 -43.68 52.50 -73.48
CA PHE A 524 -45.10 52.63 -73.79
C PHE A 524 -45.35 53.83 -74.69
N LEU A 525 -44.81 55.01 -74.37
CA LEU A 525 -44.93 56.21 -75.20
C LEU A 525 -44.27 56.02 -76.57
N HIS A 526 -43.15 55.30 -76.65
CA HIS A 526 -42.47 54.98 -77.92
C HIS A 526 -43.31 54.05 -78.79
N ILE A 527 -43.82 52.96 -78.24
CA ILE A 527 -44.73 52.03 -78.94
C ILE A 527 -46.01 52.76 -79.34
N PHE A 528 -46.57 53.58 -78.46
CA PHE A 528 -47.77 54.36 -78.72
C PHE A 528 -47.57 55.41 -79.83
N SER A 529 -46.39 56.03 -79.89
CA SER A 529 -45.99 56.99 -80.91
C SER A 529 -45.76 56.34 -82.29
N THR A 530 -45.16 55.15 -82.32
CA THR A 530 -44.75 54.48 -83.56
C THR A 530 -45.85 53.60 -84.18
N THR A 531 -46.86 53.19 -83.40
CA THR A 531 -47.91 52.28 -83.89
C THR A 531 -49.13 53.07 -84.38
N ARG A 532 -49.47 52.97 -85.67
CA ARG A 532 -50.73 53.54 -86.20
C ARG A 532 -51.92 52.69 -85.75
N PHE A 533 -52.70 53.18 -84.78
CA PHE A 533 -53.88 52.48 -84.26
C PHE A 533 -55.06 52.55 -85.26
N ILE A 534 -55.15 51.56 -86.16
CA ILE A 534 -56.25 51.45 -87.13
C ILE A 534 -57.54 50.89 -86.49
N ILE A 535 -57.43 50.22 -85.34
CA ILE A 535 -58.56 49.61 -84.61
C ILE A 535 -58.74 50.34 -83.26
N PRO A 536 -59.93 50.87 -82.94
CA PRO A 536 -60.15 51.69 -81.73
C PRO A 536 -59.95 50.93 -80.40
N ARG A 537 -59.91 49.59 -80.42
CA ARG A 537 -59.68 48.76 -79.22
C ARG A 537 -58.21 48.51 -78.89
N THR A 538 -57.28 48.76 -79.82
CA THR A 538 -55.85 48.44 -79.62
C THR A 538 -55.20 49.34 -78.55
N GLY A 539 -55.63 50.60 -78.45
CA GLY A 539 -55.17 51.51 -77.39
C GLY A 539 -55.58 51.06 -75.98
N HIS A 540 -56.78 50.48 -75.82
CA HIS A 540 -57.23 49.93 -74.54
C HIS A 540 -56.44 48.66 -74.15
N ILE A 541 -56.11 47.81 -75.11
CA ILE A 541 -55.31 46.60 -74.88
C ILE A 541 -53.87 46.98 -74.45
N LEU A 542 -53.26 47.95 -75.12
CA LEU A 542 -51.93 48.46 -74.75
C LEU A 542 -51.94 49.18 -73.40
N GLY A 543 -52.97 49.97 -73.10
CA GLY A 543 -53.14 50.60 -71.80
C GLY A 543 -53.31 49.57 -70.68
N ALA A 544 -54.10 48.53 -70.90
CA ALA A 544 -54.25 47.41 -69.97
C ALA A 544 -52.94 46.63 -69.79
N ALA A 545 -52.21 46.35 -70.88
CA ALA A 545 -50.91 45.68 -70.82
C ALA A 545 -49.86 46.52 -70.07
N PHE A 546 -49.86 47.84 -70.24
CA PHE A 546 -49.02 48.76 -69.48
C PHE A 546 -49.38 48.77 -67.99
N LEU A 547 -50.66 48.78 -67.65
CA LEU A 547 -51.12 48.71 -66.26
C LEU A 547 -50.73 47.38 -65.61
N VAL A 548 -50.87 46.25 -66.32
CA VAL A 548 -50.39 44.93 -65.87
C VAL A 548 -48.88 44.93 -65.69
N LEU A 549 -48.11 45.52 -66.61
CA LEU A 549 -46.66 45.65 -66.49
C LEU A 549 -46.26 46.50 -65.27
N LEU A 550 -46.93 47.63 -65.03
CA LEU A 550 -46.70 48.44 -63.83
C LEU A 550 -47.03 47.67 -62.54
N LEU A 551 -48.09 46.85 -62.54
CA LEU A 551 -48.44 46.00 -61.41
C LEU A 551 -47.39 44.90 -61.20
N LEU A 552 -46.85 44.30 -62.27
CA LEU A 552 -45.73 43.35 -62.20
C LEU A 552 -44.44 44.01 -61.67
N ILE A 553 -44.12 45.23 -62.13
CA ILE A 553 -42.96 45.98 -61.62
C ILE A 553 -43.17 46.34 -60.14
N PHE A 554 -44.38 46.77 -59.76
CA PHE A 554 -44.72 47.09 -58.37
C PHE A 554 -44.58 45.86 -57.45
N THR A 555 -45.17 44.74 -57.85
CA THR A 555 -45.05 43.47 -57.09
C THR A 555 -43.59 43.03 -57.00
N PHE A 556 -42.82 43.06 -58.10
CA PHE A 556 -41.39 42.79 -58.08
C PHE A 556 -40.63 43.70 -57.10
N THR A 557 -40.91 45.01 -57.09
CA THR A 557 -40.26 45.96 -56.17
C THR A 557 -40.66 45.76 -54.71
N ALA A 558 -41.91 45.36 -54.45
CA ALA A 558 -42.37 45.01 -53.11
C ALA A 558 -41.70 43.73 -52.61
N PHE A 559 -41.58 42.70 -53.46
CA PHE A 559 -40.81 41.50 -53.15
C PHE A 559 -39.33 41.84 -52.91
N MET A 560 -38.73 42.65 -53.77
CA MET A 560 -37.34 43.08 -53.62
C MET A 560 -37.12 43.81 -52.28
N TYR A 561 -38.01 44.72 -51.88
CA TYR A 561 -37.93 45.36 -50.56
C TYR A 561 -37.93 44.35 -49.40
N LEU A 562 -38.86 43.38 -49.43
CA LEU A 562 -38.95 42.34 -48.40
C LEU A 562 -37.69 41.46 -48.36
N PHE A 563 -37.14 41.07 -49.51
CA PHE A 563 -35.94 40.24 -49.60
C PHE A 563 -34.65 41.02 -49.29
N LEU A 564 -34.57 42.31 -49.61
CA LEU A 564 -33.44 43.16 -49.22
C LEU A 564 -33.37 43.28 -47.69
N GLY A 565 -34.51 43.48 -47.02
CA GLY A 565 -34.59 43.48 -45.56
C GLY A 565 -34.14 42.15 -44.96
N LYS A 566 -34.69 41.03 -45.45
CA LYS A 566 -34.33 39.69 -44.95
C LYS A 566 -32.86 39.32 -45.21
N THR A 567 -32.33 39.62 -46.40
CA THR A 567 -30.92 39.27 -46.72
C THR A 567 -29.90 40.16 -46.04
N ALA A 568 -30.30 41.29 -45.48
CA ALA A 568 -29.43 42.18 -44.73
C ALA A 568 -29.04 41.60 -43.36
N THR A 569 -29.96 40.89 -42.68
CA THR A 569 -29.80 40.48 -41.27
C THR A 569 -30.07 39.00 -40.97
N ASP A 570 -30.60 38.23 -41.92
CA ASP A 570 -31.01 36.82 -41.72
C ASP A 570 -30.34 35.88 -42.73
N ALA A 571 -29.00 35.83 -42.74
CA ALA A 571 -28.23 34.79 -43.42
C ALA A 571 -28.56 33.40 -42.86
N SER A 572 -28.45 32.37 -43.69
CA SER A 572 -28.54 30.98 -43.20
C SER A 572 -27.21 30.53 -42.63
N LEU A 573 -27.22 29.54 -41.72
CA LEU A 573 -25.99 29.04 -41.10
C LEU A 573 -24.95 28.55 -42.14
N PRO A 574 -25.30 27.82 -43.22
CA PRO A 574 -24.33 27.46 -44.25
C PRO A 574 -23.72 28.67 -44.99
N GLU A 575 -24.50 29.75 -45.18
CA GLU A 575 -23.99 30.98 -45.80
C GLU A 575 -23.00 31.70 -44.87
N PHE A 576 -23.31 31.73 -43.58
CA PHE A 576 -22.43 32.26 -42.55
C PHE A 576 -21.15 31.44 -42.44
N LEU A 577 -21.23 30.11 -42.36
CA LEU A 577 -20.07 29.23 -42.29
C LEU A 577 -19.19 29.32 -43.54
N ALA A 578 -19.78 29.48 -44.73
CA ALA A 578 -19.01 29.70 -45.95
C ALA A 578 -18.23 31.03 -45.90
N ASP A 579 -18.86 32.12 -45.44
CA ASP A 579 -18.17 33.40 -45.26
C ASP A 579 -17.10 33.32 -44.17
N PHE A 580 -17.46 32.77 -43.00
CA PHE A 580 -16.58 32.49 -41.87
C PHE A 580 -15.32 31.72 -42.30
N SER A 581 -15.50 30.65 -43.10
CA SER A 581 -14.39 29.83 -43.59
C SER A 581 -13.35 30.61 -44.41
N SER A 582 -13.76 31.71 -45.04
CA SER A 582 -12.88 32.57 -45.84
C SER A 582 -12.06 33.58 -45.02
N LYS A 583 -12.35 33.73 -43.72
CA LYS A 583 -11.66 34.67 -42.80
C LYS A 583 -10.51 34.00 -42.06
N SER A 584 -9.60 34.76 -41.46
CA SER A 584 -8.46 34.23 -40.67
C SER A 584 -8.57 34.45 -39.16
N SER A 585 -9.39 35.40 -38.72
CA SER A 585 -9.63 35.72 -37.30
C SER A 585 -11.12 35.69 -36.95
N SER A 586 -11.44 35.50 -35.68
CA SER A 586 -12.82 35.45 -35.19
C SER A 586 -12.95 35.95 -33.75
N SER A 587 -14.01 36.69 -33.44
CA SER A 587 -14.32 37.13 -32.08
C SER A 587 -15.43 36.26 -31.47
N ILE A 588 -15.38 36.03 -30.16
CA ILE A 588 -16.44 35.39 -29.38
C ILE A 588 -16.86 36.39 -28.30
N VAL A 589 -18.03 36.97 -28.42
CA VAL A 589 -18.63 37.88 -27.45
C VAL A 589 -19.53 37.10 -26.53
N VAL A 590 -19.26 37.13 -25.22
CA VAL A 590 -20.06 36.49 -24.17
C VAL A 590 -20.77 37.58 -23.38
N ASP A 591 -22.08 37.73 -23.56
CA ASP A 591 -22.88 38.74 -22.88
C ASP A 591 -23.51 38.22 -21.59
N LEU A 592 -22.87 38.50 -20.46
CA LEU A 592 -23.27 38.01 -19.14
C LEU A 592 -24.22 38.94 -18.38
N ARG A 593 -24.56 40.12 -18.93
CA ARG A 593 -25.32 41.18 -18.21
C ARG A 593 -26.68 40.74 -17.69
N ASN A 594 -27.27 39.70 -18.28
CA ASN A 594 -28.58 39.16 -17.90
C ASN A 594 -28.53 37.69 -17.44
N ALA A 595 -27.35 37.10 -17.29
CA ALA A 595 -27.16 35.68 -16.99
C ALA A 595 -27.08 35.42 -15.48
N SER A 596 -27.67 34.34 -14.98
CA SER A 596 -27.39 33.88 -13.62
C SER A 596 -25.98 33.29 -13.52
N PHE A 597 -25.48 33.02 -12.31
CA PHE A 597 -24.14 32.42 -12.14
C PHE A 597 -23.99 31.08 -12.86
N ALA A 598 -25.04 30.25 -12.88
CA ALA A 598 -25.00 28.95 -13.57
C ALA A 598 -24.97 29.14 -15.10
N ASP A 599 -25.83 30.02 -15.63
CA ASP A 599 -25.87 30.34 -17.07
C ASP A 599 -24.54 30.95 -17.54
N ALA A 600 -23.96 31.86 -16.74
CA ALA A 600 -22.69 32.50 -17.04
C ALA A 600 -21.52 31.50 -17.16
N ASN A 601 -21.49 30.49 -16.28
CA ASN A 601 -20.48 29.42 -16.35
C ASN A 601 -20.66 28.55 -17.60
N ALA A 602 -21.89 28.15 -17.93
CA ALA A 602 -22.17 27.37 -19.13
C ALA A 602 -21.80 28.14 -20.41
N MET A 603 -22.17 29.42 -20.49
CA MET A 603 -21.81 30.31 -21.61
C MET A 603 -20.29 30.45 -21.78
N THR A 604 -19.57 30.67 -20.67
CA THR A 604 -18.10 30.80 -20.69
C THR A 604 -17.41 29.48 -21.05
N SER A 605 -17.93 28.35 -20.58
CA SER A 605 -17.45 27.01 -20.94
C SER A 605 -17.64 26.72 -22.43
N CYS A 606 -18.80 27.09 -22.99
CA CYS A 606 -19.07 26.97 -24.42
C CYS A 606 -18.16 27.87 -25.26
N ALA A 607 -17.96 29.13 -24.83
CA ALA A 607 -17.04 30.07 -25.49
C ALA A 607 -15.59 29.53 -25.51
N SER A 608 -15.15 28.93 -24.42
CA SER A 608 -13.81 28.30 -24.32
C SER A 608 -13.69 27.11 -25.26
N SER A 609 -14.72 26.25 -25.31
CA SER A 609 -14.76 25.08 -26.22
C SER A 609 -14.77 25.50 -27.69
N LEU A 610 -15.44 26.61 -28.02
CA LEU A 610 -15.41 27.22 -29.35
C LEU A 610 -14.02 27.78 -29.69
N ALA A 611 -13.39 28.50 -28.77
CA ALA A 611 -12.03 29.01 -28.94
C ALA A 611 -11.02 27.88 -29.20
N ASP A 612 -11.12 26.78 -28.45
CA ASP A 612 -10.30 25.58 -28.67
C ASP A 612 -10.53 24.95 -30.06
N SER A 613 -11.77 24.95 -30.53
CA SER A 613 -12.12 24.43 -31.86
C SER A 613 -11.59 25.34 -32.98
N PHE A 614 -11.64 26.66 -32.80
CA PHE A 614 -11.01 27.62 -33.71
C PHE A 614 -9.50 27.49 -33.71
N ALA A 615 -8.87 27.26 -32.55
CA ALA A 615 -7.43 27.02 -32.44
C ALA A 615 -7.00 25.75 -33.19
N LYS A 616 -7.75 24.65 -33.06
CA LYS A 616 -7.52 23.40 -33.83
C LYS A 616 -7.61 23.61 -35.34
N SER A 617 -8.45 24.55 -35.78
CA SER A 617 -8.59 24.96 -37.18
C SER A 617 -7.57 26.03 -37.63
N ASN A 618 -6.54 26.29 -36.82
CA ASN A 618 -5.50 27.29 -37.05
C ASN A 618 -6.03 28.72 -37.30
N ARG A 619 -7.11 29.10 -36.60
CA ARG A 619 -7.67 30.46 -36.61
C ARG A 619 -7.22 31.24 -35.39
N ASP A 620 -7.16 32.56 -35.53
CA ASP A 620 -6.95 33.46 -34.40
C ASP A 620 -8.29 33.81 -33.78
N TRP A 621 -8.33 33.83 -32.45
CA TRP A 621 -9.55 34.09 -31.69
C TRP A 621 -9.33 35.11 -30.59
N THR A 622 -10.38 35.87 -30.30
CA THR A 622 -10.47 36.81 -29.17
C THR A 622 -11.80 36.60 -28.45
N ILE A 623 -11.78 36.38 -27.14
CA ILE A 623 -12.99 36.30 -26.32
C ILE A 623 -13.23 37.66 -25.67
N TYR A 624 -14.44 38.19 -25.81
CA TYR A 624 -14.90 39.43 -25.19
C TYR A 624 -16.00 39.10 -24.19
N THR A 625 -15.72 39.21 -22.90
CA THR A 625 -16.69 38.93 -21.84
C THR A 625 -17.31 40.24 -21.34
N LEU A 626 -18.60 40.45 -21.64
CA LEU A 626 -19.36 41.64 -21.24
C LEU A 626 -20.04 41.39 -19.89
N THR A 627 -19.79 42.29 -18.93
CA THR A 627 -20.41 42.34 -17.60
C THR A 627 -20.97 43.74 -17.36
N ASP A 628 -21.66 43.98 -16.24
CA ASP A 628 -22.26 45.29 -15.93
C ASP A 628 -21.23 46.44 -15.96
N GLY A 629 -21.21 47.15 -17.09
CA GLY A 629 -20.37 48.32 -17.33
C GLY A 629 -18.89 48.04 -17.67
N LYS A 630 -18.48 46.78 -17.81
CA LYS A 630 -17.08 46.41 -18.12
C LYS A 630 -17.01 45.27 -19.13
N CYS A 631 -15.96 45.28 -19.93
CA CYS A 631 -15.60 44.19 -20.82
C CYS A 631 -14.18 43.71 -20.54
N ALA A 632 -14.02 42.39 -20.39
CA ALA A 632 -12.72 41.73 -20.37
C ALA A 632 -12.43 41.11 -21.74
N MET A 633 -11.21 41.29 -22.25
CA MET A 633 -10.76 40.74 -23.52
C MET A 633 -9.65 39.73 -23.27
N ASP A 634 -9.82 38.50 -23.73
CA ASP A 634 -8.82 37.44 -23.66
C ASP A 634 -8.40 37.01 -25.07
N ARG A 635 -7.10 37.08 -25.36
CA ARG A 635 -6.53 36.72 -26.68
C ARG A 635 -5.73 35.42 -26.62
N LYS A 636 -5.64 34.73 -27.76
CA LYS A 636 -4.75 33.56 -27.98
C LYS A 636 -3.28 33.81 -27.58
N SER A 637 -2.81 35.05 -27.58
CA SER A 637 -1.46 35.46 -27.15
C SER A 637 -1.26 35.50 -25.63
N GLY A 638 -2.30 35.30 -24.83
CA GLY A 638 -2.25 35.36 -23.36
C GLY A 638 -2.37 36.77 -22.78
N GLU A 639 -2.67 37.78 -23.60
CA GLU A 639 -2.94 39.14 -23.13
C GLU A 639 -4.41 39.27 -22.71
N SER A 640 -4.63 39.69 -21.46
CA SER A 640 -5.95 40.07 -20.94
C SER A 640 -6.01 41.58 -20.72
N SER A 641 -7.05 42.25 -21.20
CA SER A 641 -7.24 43.69 -21.04
C SER A 641 -8.69 44.05 -20.72
N ASN A 642 -8.91 45.14 -19.98
CA ASN A 642 -10.24 45.64 -19.63
C ASN A 642 -10.55 46.92 -20.42
N SER A 643 -11.76 47.00 -20.96
CA SER A 643 -12.26 48.13 -21.76
C SER A 643 -13.74 48.38 -21.47
N THR A 644 -14.31 49.45 -22.03
CA THR A 644 -15.75 49.70 -21.92
C THR A 644 -16.55 48.73 -22.80
N VAL A 645 -17.83 48.54 -22.48
CA VAL A 645 -18.72 47.65 -23.27
C VAL A 645 -18.82 48.10 -24.73
N GLU A 646 -18.90 49.42 -24.97
CA GLU A 646 -19.05 50.01 -26.31
C GLU A 646 -17.77 49.84 -27.16
N GLU A 647 -16.59 50.04 -26.55
CA GLU A 647 -15.30 49.80 -27.21
C GLU A 647 -15.10 48.31 -27.54
N CYS A 648 -15.55 47.39 -26.69
CA CYS A 648 -15.43 45.95 -26.95
C CYS A 648 -16.36 45.46 -28.05
N ILE A 649 -17.60 45.94 -28.09
CA ILE A 649 -18.53 45.58 -29.18
C ILE A 649 -17.96 46.11 -30.50
N THR A 650 -17.50 47.37 -30.53
CA THR A 650 -16.85 47.96 -31.71
C THR A 650 -15.60 47.19 -32.13
N ALA A 651 -14.78 46.73 -31.18
CA ALA A 651 -13.59 45.93 -31.46
C ALA A 651 -13.92 44.50 -31.94
N ALA A 652 -14.98 43.89 -31.39
CA ALA A 652 -15.45 42.57 -31.79
C ALA A 652 -16.13 42.59 -33.16
N ASP A 653 -16.79 43.68 -33.53
CA ASP A 653 -17.41 43.90 -34.85
C ASP A 653 -16.37 44.30 -35.91
N ALA A 654 -15.23 44.89 -35.50
CA ALA A 654 -14.07 45.12 -36.36
C ALA A 654 -13.32 43.83 -36.72
N ASP A 655 -13.50 42.75 -35.94
CA ASP A 655 -13.00 41.43 -36.29
C ASP A 655 -13.79 40.84 -37.48
N GLN A 656 -13.12 39.99 -38.27
CA GLN A 656 -13.66 39.57 -39.56
C GLN A 656 -14.93 38.72 -39.47
N SER A 657 -15.18 38.07 -38.32
CA SER A 657 -16.40 37.32 -37.98
C SER A 657 -16.58 37.24 -36.46
N ALA A 658 -17.80 37.40 -35.96
CA ALA A 658 -18.12 37.40 -34.54
C ALA A 658 -19.18 36.35 -34.16
N PHE A 659 -19.01 35.68 -33.02
CA PHE A 659 -20.06 34.88 -32.36
C PHE A 659 -20.50 35.60 -31.09
N MET A 660 -21.74 36.04 -31.03
CA MET A 660 -22.32 36.61 -29.82
C MET A 660 -23.20 35.58 -29.12
N LEU A 661 -22.75 35.18 -27.93
CA LEU A 661 -23.46 34.28 -27.02
C LEU A 661 -24.14 35.14 -25.95
N GLY A 662 -25.47 35.11 -25.90
CA GLY A 662 -26.26 35.83 -24.90
C GLY A 662 -27.24 34.92 -24.18
N TYR A 663 -27.63 35.32 -22.96
CA TYR A 663 -28.64 34.58 -22.19
C TYR A 663 -30.06 34.88 -22.68
N SER A 664 -30.90 33.85 -22.75
CA SER A 664 -32.35 33.96 -22.88
C SER A 664 -33.05 32.83 -22.14
N GLU A 665 -34.17 33.12 -21.46
CA GLU A 665 -34.99 32.10 -20.78
C GLU A 665 -35.51 31.02 -21.76
N THR A 666 -35.74 31.41 -23.01
CA THR A 666 -36.15 30.51 -24.09
C THR A 666 -35.16 30.59 -25.24
N ASN A 667 -34.75 29.44 -25.78
CA ASN A 667 -33.86 29.38 -26.93
C ASN A 667 -34.48 30.12 -28.12
N GLN A 668 -33.84 31.21 -28.54
CA GLN A 668 -34.27 31.98 -29.69
C GLN A 668 -33.65 31.40 -30.97
N PRO A 669 -34.33 31.51 -32.13
CA PRO A 669 -33.73 31.13 -33.40
C PRO A 669 -32.42 31.89 -33.60
N PRO A 670 -31.33 31.20 -34.00
CA PRO A 670 -30.05 31.84 -34.22
C PRO A 670 -30.16 32.84 -35.37
N ARG A 671 -29.54 34.02 -35.22
CA ARG A 671 -29.49 35.03 -36.27
C ARG A 671 -28.09 35.10 -36.82
N PHE A 672 -27.97 35.06 -38.14
CA PHE A 672 -26.68 35.19 -38.80
C PHE A 672 -26.71 36.39 -39.72
N SER A 673 -25.67 37.20 -39.69
CA SER A 673 -25.47 38.30 -40.62
C SER A 673 -24.09 38.19 -41.24
N ILE A 674 -23.99 38.58 -42.52
CA ILE A 674 -22.76 38.52 -43.33
C ILE A 674 -22.58 39.75 -44.23
N ILE A 675 -23.54 40.70 -44.22
CA ILE A 675 -23.54 41.83 -45.14
C ILE A 675 -23.15 43.11 -44.44
N TYR A 676 -23.87 43.55 -43.41
CA TYR A 676 -23.59 44.83 -42.75
C TYR A 676 -22.70 44.64 -41.51
N ASP A 677 -22.92 43.54 -40.82
CA ASP A 677 -22.16 42.94 -39.73
C ASP A 677 -21.89 41.46 -40.07
N ASN A 678 -20.74 40.90 -39.68
CA ASN A 678 -20.44 39.48 -39.86
C ASN A 678 -20.56 38.76 -38.51
N LYS A 679 -21.79 38.50 -38.08
CA LYS A 679 -22.10 38.11 -36.70
C LYS A 679 -23.09 36.94 -36.66
N ALA A 680 -22.78 35.94 -35.85
CA ALA A 680 -23.71 34.90 -35.42
C ALA A 680 -24.21 35.24 -34.01
N GLU A 681 -25.48 35.59 -33.87
CA GLU A 681 -26.11 35.90 -32.59
C GLU A 681 -26.93 34.70 -32.10
N ILE A 682 -26.53 34.17 -30.95
CA ILE A 682 -27.11 32.99 -30.32
C ILE A 682 -27.60 33.40 -28.94
N LEU A 683 -28.91 33.33 -28.72
CA LEU A 683 -29.55 33.69 -27.45
C LEU A 683 -30.26 32.46 -26.89
N ALA A 684 -29.71 31.88 -25.82
CA ALA A 684 -30.13 30.55 -25.33
C ALA A 684 -29.98 30.42 -23.80
N ASN A 685 -30.44 29.29 -23.26
CA ASN A 685 -30.41 28.96 -21.83
C ASN A 685 -29.18 28.11 -21.44
N THR A 686 -28.98 27.84 -20.13
CA THR A 686 -27.89 26.98 -19.61
C THR A 686 -27.78 25.65 -20.38
N GLU A 687 -28.89 24.94 -20.63
CA GLU A 687 -28.87 23.60 -21.24
C GLU A 687 -28.28 23.60 -22.65
N TYR A 688 -28.62 24.61 -23.45
CA TYR A 688 -28.02 24.80 -24.77
C TYR A 688 -26.50 25.02 -24.68
N TYR A 689 -26.06 25.89 -23.76
CA TYR A 689 -24.63 26.21 -23.62
C TYR A 689 -23.81 25.08 -23.00
N ASP A 690 -24.36 24.30 -22.08
CA ASP A 690 -23.70 23.11 -21.53
C ASP A 690 -23.46 22.04 -22.61
N SER A 691 -24.38 21.91 -23.57
CA SER A 691 -24.21 21.01 -24.71
C SER A 691 -23.37 21.61 -25.85
N CYS A 692 -23.20 22.94 -25.87
CA CYS A 692 -22.44 23.75 -26.82
C CYS A 692 -22.45 23.21 -28.27
N PRO A 693 -23.63 23.06 -28.91
CA PRO A 693 -23.75 22.39 -30.21
C PRO A 693 -23.01 23.13 -31.33
N LEU A 694 -22.66 24.41 -31.14
CA LEU A 694 -21.85 25.19 -32.08
C LEU A 694 -20.46 24.59 -32.30
N VAL A 695 -19.87 23.93 -31.30
CA VAL A 695 -18.55 23.28 -31.40
C VAL A 695 -18.54 22.17 -32.46
N ALA A 696 -19.66 21.44 -32.57
CA ALA A 696 -19.83 20.37 -33.54
C ALA A 696 -19.80 20.86 -35.00
N LEU A 697 -19.99 22.16 -35.23
CA LEU A 697 -19.87 22.76 -36.57
C LEU A 697 -18.42 22.95 -37.04
N PHE A 698 -17.46 22.87 -36.12
CA PHE A 698 -16.04 23.20 -36.35
C PHE A 698 -15.09 22.06 -35.98
N SER A 699 -15.61 20.87 -35.63
CA SER A 699 -14.83 19.70 -35.21
C SER A 699 -14.48 18.75 -36.34
#